data_AF-A0A1B6IX31-F1
#
_entry.id   AF-A0A1B6IX31-F1
#
_cell.length_a   1.000
_cell.length_b   1.000
_cell.length_c   1.000
_cell.angle_alpha   90.00
_cell.angle_beta   90.00
_cell.angle_gamma   90.00
#
_symmetry.space_group_name_H-M   'P 1'
#
loop_
_entity.id
_entity.type
_entity.pdbx_description
1 polymer ?
#
loop_
_entity_poly.entity_id
_entity_poly.type
_entity_poly.pdbx_seq_one_letter_code
_entity_poly.pdbx_strand_id
1 'polypeptide(L)'
;DDKVQELMESRCELEYKRLQTFIYQQTGTTETPSEDEEFLDAVTSPQSPTKEFLPQLSSTLHNTSKLLTQLTKTGFWKEKLLHKDNSKDMESKRKADPSMSLQGFPEFYRSLHDRCHQSVLSADYSGEAVVDWRQYQLMQAILQASLLQQEKLPRHLLRDMDNVLVHFASLLLPEDSCVGLATLLSLSKPEASDQCFSCLPLTELTLQLAVYFLALLQTLRHDQQAFLWTPDQVLAWAMNHSDDMAEGSQLLTKALIQLKNFEQSKRVEQLNCGVNVRRFAWDEQYKIDSILGLAMCEEREKLQAALQLGSTHGVEGWEIVFSHVRSLLLSNSNSLSERLGDNHLTQLLRDQSEAVVKKLQESVLPALSGTNHSQLISYYTVLQAVAPSFAVNGLVPRDHVKLIKKVKATSSEIDYVRLVTKPSEVMEALKPAVRKDTIASVAKLVKELLKTLPQLQGHITVGGLYADWAVVQFKAECLSATCRQPLEQFEALRMYFQKMSAADLLSFVKRAIFCHQSVLKLDVDSREAMIDVVLNCGRQQHLTNENPDFLKIQELKDYLLQVWYLERDSSKNIRNYLVRLDEACGDSDAISTIIQTALLDASVSTHVLQKIAKLSNKKALSSYITDLLHSLPSQASFITTILQRVEDCLAHGEKGDSWSILIGPLTERTELPTSIRKQAAQISQRLGANYNEELEALRLRTEAVLRTPVKLSQVCDQNSRYLMFKHLLSQSDSWDTLQQLSLLLSTWPDVDTSWYLELIETMAEVSNGEKFLTLQRIFRKNAFEEEEVAHLISRLEDCSDGVFTITLCLIPEFKRLHLKGAHLLRKLPSETLISKELARRVVETELLGELVQSPIFPRIKEVLLQSSKDLCERAADQLIAANCTDDAIVFQQASTCLS
;
A
#
# COMPACT_ATOMS: atom_id res chain seq x y z
N ASP A 1 79.77 20.89 -66.06
CA ASP A 1 78.57 20.37 -65.42
C ASP A 1 78.19 19.00 -65.94
N ASP A 2 78.02 18.80 -67.25
CA ASP A 2 77.69 17.48 -67.84
C ASP A 2 78.64 16.34 -67.44
N LYS A 3 79.97 16.56 -67.44
CA LYS A 3 80.94 15.54 -67.01
C LYS A 3 80.88 15.20 -65.52
N VAL A 4 80.48 16.16 -64.68
CA VAL A 4 80.31 15.95 -63.23
C VAL A 4 79.03 15.16 -62.98
N GLN A 5 77.98 15.47 -63.73
CA GLN A 5 76.72 14.74 -63.69
C GLN A 5 76.87 13.29 -64.20
N GLU A 6 77.58 13.08 -65.31
CA GLU A 6 77.91 11.75 -65.83
C GLU A 6 78.78 10.93 -64.86
N LEU A 7 79.71 11.58 -64.15
CA LEU A 7 80.51 10.95 -63.08
C LEU A 7 79.66 10.60 -61.85
N MET A 8 78.73 11.47 -61.44
CA MET A 8 77.81 11.22 -60.34
C MET A 8 76.84 10.08 -60.68
N GLU A 9 76.27 10.07 -61.88
CA GLU A 9 75.41 8.98 -62.36
C GLU A 9 76.16 7.65 -62.42
N SER A 10 77.38 7.64 -62.97
CA SER A 10 78.24 6.46 -63.01
C SER A 10 78.60 5.95 -61.62
N ARG A 11 78.88 6.86 -60.67
CA ARG A 11 79.16 6.52 -59.28
C ARG A 11 77.93 5.93 -58.60
N CYS A 12 76.77 6.55 -58.74
CA CYS A 12 75.51 6.04 -58.18
C CYS A 12 75.17 4.65 -58.74
N GLU A 13 75.41 4.40 -60.03
CA GLU A 13 75.19 3.09 -60.64
C GLU A 13 76.18 2.03 -60.15
N LEU A 14 77.45 2.39 -59.93
CA LEU A 14 78.46 1.50 -59.36
C LEU A 14 78.18 1.19 -57.88
N GLU A 15 77.81 2.20 -57.09
CA GLU A 15 77.42 2.04 -55.69
C GLU A 15 76.16 1.17 -55.59
N TYR A 16 75.15 1.41 -56.44
CA TYR A 16 73.96 0.57 -56.51
C TYR A 16 74.28 -0.89 -56.84
N LYS A 17 75.12 -1.15 -57.86
CA LYS A 17 75.56 -2.52 -58.21
C LYS A 17 76.29 -3.19 -57.05
N ARG A 18 77.18 -2.46 -56.36
CA ARG A 18 77.90 -2.96 -55.18
C ARG A 18 76.94 -3.35 -54.05
N LEU A 19 75.95 -2.50 -53.77
CA LEU A 19 74.93 -2.76 -52.74
C LEU A 19 74.05 -3.95 -53.11
N GLN A 20 73.68 -4.07 -54.38
CA GLN A 20 72.93 -5.22 -54.90
C GLN A 20 73.72 -6.53 -54.74
N THR A 21 75.02 -6.52 -55.01
CA THR A 21 75.91 -7.68 -54.77
C THR A 21 76.01 -8.01 -53.27
N PHE A 22 76.12 -7.00 -52.41
CA PHE A 22 76.16 -7.22 -50.96
C PHE A 22 74.85 -7.80 -50.42
N ILE A 23 73.70 -7.26 -50.85
CA ILE A 23 72.36 -7.78 -50.49
C ILE A 23 72.23 -9.25 -50.94
N TYR A 24 72.72 -9.59 -52.14
CA TYR A 24 72.71 -10.95 -52.67
C TYR A 24 73.59 -11.90 -51.84
N GLN A 25 74.82 -11.50 -51.51
CA GLN A 25 75.74 -12.30 -50.69
C GLN A 25 75.19 -12.61 -49.30
N GLN A 26 74.45 -11.68 -48.70
CA GLN A 26 73.84 -11.85 -47.38
C GLN A 26 72.51 -12.64 -47.43
N THR A 27 71.93 -12.87 -48.61
CA THR A 27 70.62 -13.55 -48.78
C THR A 27 70.67 -14.96 -49.42
N GLY A 28 71.85 -15.41 -49.91
CA GLY A 28 72.23 -16.81 -50.29
C GLY A 28 73.01 -16.87 -51.62
N THR A 29 73.96 -17.75 -51.95
CA THR A 29 74.65 -18.95 -51.40
C THR A 29 76.10 -18.96 -51.94
N THR A 30 77.09 -19.38 -51.16
CA THR A 30 78.49 -19.56 -51.60
C THR A 30 78.62 -20.74 -52.57
N GLU A 31 79.02 -20.49 -53.82
CA GLU A 31 79.60 -21.52 -54.69
C GLU A 31 80.97 -21.91 -54.13
N THR A 32 81.10 -23.12 -53.58
CA THR A 32 82.42 -23.74 -53.33
C THR A 32 82.81 -24.52 -54.58
N PRO A 33 83.98 -24.28 -55.21
CA PRO A 33 84.48 -25.18 -56.24
C PRO A 33 84.94 -26.46 -55.54
N SER A 34 84.24 -27.57 -55.79
CA SER A 34 84.64 -28.91 -55.36
C SER A 34 85.74 -29.42 -56.29
N GLU A 35 86.96 -29.51 -55.78
CA GLU A 35 88.02 -30.36 -56.35
C GLU A 35 87.61 -31.82 -56.12
N ASP A 36 86.79 -32.41 -57.00
CA ASP A 36 86.58 -33.87 -57.07
C ASP A 36 85.79 -34.20 -58.36
N GLU A 37 86.44 -34.11 -59.53
CA GLU A 37 86.04 -34.87 -60.73
C GLU A 37 87.30 -35.35 -61.49
N GLU A 38 88.00 -36.32 -60.89
CA GLU A 38 88.75 -37.33 -61.63
C GLU A 38 88.03 -38.66 -61.40
N PHE A 39 87.09 -39.02 -62.30
CA PHE A 39 86.84 -40.36 -62.85
C PHE A 39 85.54 -40.37 -63.67
N LEU A 40 85.70 -40.62 -64.98
CA LEU A 40 84.63 -40.92 -65.93
C LEU A 40 83.90 -42.22 -65.57
N ASP A 41 82.57 -42.27 -65.74
CA ASP A 41 81.92 -43.04 -66.82
C ASP A 41 80.40 -43.14 -66.63
N ALA A 42 79.65 -42.70 -67.65
CA ALA A 42 78.44 -43.30 -68.22
C ALA A 42 77.46 -42.25 -68.76
N VAL A 43 77.23 -42.36 -70.07
CA VAL A 43 76.35 -41.54 -70.90
C VAL A 43 74.87 -41.89 -70.63
N THR A 44 73.99 -40.87 -70.77
CA THR A 44 72.51 -40.88 -70.90
C THR A 44 71.65 -40.61 -69.66
N SER A 45 71.22 -39.34 -69.49
CA SER A 45 69.86 -38.92 -69.07
C SER A 45 69.71 -37.38 -69.18
N PRO A 46 68.54 -36.84 -69.61
CA PRO A 46 68.33 -35.40 -69.78
C PRO A 46 68.08 -34.67 -68.44
N GLN A 47 68.44 -33.38 -68.43
CA GLN A 47 68.35 -32.44 -67.32
C GLN A 47 66.98 -32.45 -66.60
N SER A 48 67.02 -32.44 -65.28
CA SER A 48 65.93 -31.89 -64.46
C SER A 48 66.37 -30.49 -63.97
N PRO A 49 65.55 -29.44 -64.13
CA PRO A 49 65.93 -28.11 -63.68
C PRO A 49 65.84 -28.05 -62.15
N THR A 50 66.98 -27.95 -61.49
CA THR A 50 67.06 -27.63 -60.07
C THR A 50 66.48 -26.22 -59.87
N LYS A 51 65.41 -26.15 -59.07
CA LYS A 51 64.69 -24.91 -58.74
C LYS A 51 65.63 -23.88 -58.09
N GLU A 52 65.87 -22.77 -58.78
CA GLU A 52 66.50 -21.57 -58.23
C GLU A 52 65.69 -21.04 -57.04
N PHE A 53 66.35 -20.88 -55.88
CA PHE A 53 65.70 -20.57 -54.60
C PHE A 53 65.40 -19.07 -54.42
N LEU A 54 66.00 -18.19 -55.22
CA LEU A 54 65.66 -16.77 -55.31
C LEU A 54 65.88 -16.29 -56.76
N PRO A 55 64.86 -15.70 -57.42
CA PRO A 55 65.11 -15.01 -58.67
C PRO A 55 66.04 -13.83 -58.41
N GLN A 56 67.09 -13.75 -59.21
CA GLN A 56 68.02 -12.62 -59.27
C GLN A 56 67.25 -11.29 -59.18
N LEU A 57 67.87 -10.28 -58.57
CA LEU A 57 67.42 -8.89 -58.63
C LEU A 57 67.65 -8.31 -60.06
N SER A 58 67.43 -9.15 -61.08
CA SER A 58 67.70 -8.93 -62.51
C SER A 58 66.40 -8.91 -63.31
N SER A 59 66.36 -7.92 -64.21
CA SER A 59 65.48 -7.68 -65.38
C SER A 59 63.95 -7.89 -65.31
N THR A 60 63.34 -8.46 -64.26
CA THR A 60 61.88 -8.61 -64.17
C THR A 60 61.29 -8.12 -62.84
N LEU A 61 60.54 -7.02 -62.97
CA LEU A 61 59.82 -6.24 -61.97
C LEU A 61 59.02 -7.02 -60.91
N HIS A 62 58.56 -8.23 -61.25
CA HIS A 62 57.69 -9.06 -60.41
C HIS A 62 58.46 -9.80 -59.28
N ASN A 63 59.74 -10.08 -59.49
CA ASN A 63 60.58 -10.82 -58.55
C ASN A 63 61.09 -9.94 -57.39
N THR A 64 61.40 -8.68 -57.70
CA THR A 64 61.74 -7.64 -56.71
C THR A 64 60.58 -7.33 -55.76
N SER A 65 59.34 -7.23 -56.25
CA SER A 65 58.17 -6.97 -55.40
C SER A 65 57.92 -8.12 -54.41
N LYS A 66 58.00 -9.39 -54.85
CA LYS A 66 57.85 -10.56 -53.98
C LYS A 66 58.89 -10.64 -52.85
N LEU A 67 60.15 -10.27 -53.14
CA LEU A 67 61.20 -10.20 -52.13
C LEU A 67 60.89 -9.13 -51.08
N LEU A 68 60.49 -7.93 -51.50
CA LEU A 68 60.08 -6.86 -50.59
C LEU A 68 58.87 -7.25 -49.72
N THR A 69 57.88 -7.95 -50.28
CA THR A 69 56.74 -8.46 -49.49
C THR A 69 57.09 -9.59 -48.53
N GLN A 70 58.22 -10.28 -48.74
CA GLN A 70 58.71 -11.28 -47.77
C GLN A 70 59.50 -10.64 -46.64
N LEU A 71 60.23 -9.57 -46.92
CA LEU A 71 61.00 -8.80 -45.93
C LEU A 71 60.11 -8.09 -44.89
N THR A 72 58.84 -7.83 -45.20
CA THR A 72 57.84 -7.29 -44.26
C THR A 72 57.25 -8.35 -43.32
N LYS A 73 57.50 -9.65 -43.54
CA LYS A 73 56.96 -10.72 -42.68
C LYS A 73 57.88 -10.95 -41.48
N THR A 74 57.34 -10.81 -40.28
CA THR A 74 58.07 -10.98 -39.00
C THR A 74 58.79 -12.33 -38.84
N GLY A 75 58.32 -13.39 -39.51
CA GLY A 75 58.95 -14.71 -39.50
C GLY A 75 60.18 -14.85 -40.39
N PHE A 76 60.32 -14.03 -41.44
CA PHE A 76 61.40 -14.12 -42.42
C PHE A 76 62.79 -13.96 -41.77
N TRP A 77 62.92 -12.95 -40.90
CA TRP A 77 64.16 -12.62 -40.21
C TRP A 77 64.54 -13.64 -39.13
N LYS A 78 63.55 -14.28 -38.50
CA LYS A 78 63.76 -15.30 -37.46
C LYS A 78 64.18 -16.66 -38.04
N GLU A 79 63.66 -17.04 -39.20
CA GLU A 79 63.91 -18.38 -39.77
C GLU A 79 65.16 -18.47 -40.66
N LYS A 80 65.60 -17.39 -41.32
CA LYS A 80 66.58 -17.48 -42.42
C LYS A 80 67.93 -16.79 -42.24
N LEU A 81 68.09 -15.90 -41.25
CA LEU A 81 69.37 -15.22 -40.96
C LEU A 81 70.10 -15.76 -39.73
N LEU A 82 69.39 -16.49 -38.87
CA LEU A 82 70.00 -17.32 -37.83
C LEU A 82 70.53 -18.60 -38.47
N HIS A 83 71.79 -18.60 -38.89
CA HIS A 83 72.54 -19.85 -38.80
C HIS A 83 72.45 -20.32 -37.35
N LYS A 84 71.96 -21.54 -37.13
CA LYS A 84 71.98 -22.19 -35.81
C LYS A 84 73.43 -22.28 -35.33
N ASP A 85 73.91 -21.27 -34.61
CA ASP A 85 75.03 -21.45 -33.71
C ASP A 85 74.50 -22.25 -32.51
N ASN A 86 74.83 -23.55 -32.51
CA ASN A 86 74.59 -24.46 -31.40
C ASN A 86 75.57 -24.18 -30.24
N SER A 87 75.60 -22.95 -29.72
CA SER A 87 76.20 -22.66 -28.41
C SER A 87 75.10 -22.31 -27.41
N LYS A 88 74.55 -23.37 -26.81
CA LYS A 88 73.88 -23.26 -25.51
C LYS A 88 74.96 -22.95 -24.50
N ASP A 89 75.13 -21.66 -24.17
CA ASP A 89 75.64 -21.11 -22.90
C ASP A 89 76.25 -19.74 -23.15
N MET A 90 75.39 -18.71 -23.28
CA MET A 90 75.67 -17.29 -22.98
C MET A 90 74.39 -16.45 -23.19
N GLU A 91 73.27 -16.84 -22.58
CA GLU A 91 72.11 -15.93 -22.42
C GLU A 91 72.34 -15.01 -21.21
N SER A 92 73.29 -14.09 -21.32
CA SER A 92 73.49 -13.01 -20.34
C SER A 92 72.91 -11.68 -20.85
N LYS A 93 71.74 -11.32 -20.30
CA LYS A 93 71.30 -9.95 -20.00
C LYS A 93 71.25 -8.91 -21.14
N ARG A 94 70.63 -9.20 -22.29
CA ARG A 94 70.14 -8.14 -23.19
C ARG A 94 68.64 -8.24 -23.33
N LYS A 95 67.90 -7.51 -22.48
CA LYS A 95 66.46 -7.36 -22.62
C LYS A 95 66.21 -6.05 -23.35
N ALA A 96 65.80 -6.14 -24.62
CA ALA A 96 65.10 -5.05 -25.28
C ALA A 96 63.94 -4.59 -24.39
N ASP A 97 63.64 -3.29 -24.33
CA ASP A 97 62.44 -2.80 -23.63
C ASP A 97 61.26 -2.74 -24.62
N PRO A 98 60.46 -3.82 -24.77
CA PRO A 98 59.31 -3.82 -25.67
C PRO A 98 58.21 -2.88 -25.20
N SER A 99 58.31 -2.31 -23.99
CA SER A 99 57.31 -1.39 -23.44
C SER A 99 57.54 0.07 -23.83
N MET A 100 58.69 0.41 -24.44
CA MET A 100 59.07 1.78 -24.81
C MET A 100 59.04 2.76 -23.63
N SER A 101 59.32 2.27 -22.41
CA SER A 101 59.32 3.10 -21.20
C SER A 101 60.59 3.95 -21.07
N LEU A 102 61.70 3.46 -21.62
CA LEU A 102 63.00 4.12 -21.69
C LEU A 102 63.53 4.08 -23.12
N GLN A 103 64.12 5.17 -23.60
CA GLN A 103 64.77 5.20 -24.92
C GLN A 103 66.05 4.37 -24.93
N GLY A 104 66.27 3.61 -26.00
CA GLY A 104 67.54 2.93 -26.26
C GLY A 104 68.56 3.90 -26.86
N PHE A 105 69.80 3.83 -26.36
CA PHE A 105 70.94 4.55 -26.94
C PHE A 105 72.14 3.62 -27.14
N PRO A 106 72.99 3.89 -28.14
CA PRO A 106 74.28 3.23 -28.26
C PRO A 106 75.11 3.40 -26.99
N GLU A 107 75.88 2.38 -26.61
CA GLU A 107 76.65 2.37 -25.34
C GLU A 107 77.52 3.63 -25.15
N PHE A 108 78.10 4.15 -26.24
CA PHE A 108 78.88 5.38 -26.23
C PHE A 108 78.09 6.60 -25.71
N TYR A 109 76.82 6.75 -26.12
CA TYR A 109 75.96 7.88 -25.76
C TYR A 109 75.14 7.64 -24.50
N ARG A 110 75.12 6.40 -23.97
CA ARG A 110 74.37 6.02 -22.77
C ARG A 110 74.71 6.92 -21.58
N SER A 111 75.98 7.27 -21.41
CA SER A 111 76.46 8.13 -20.31
C SER A 111 75.93 9.57 -20.32
N LEU A 112 75.36 10.03 -21.45
CA LEU A 112 74.80 11.38 -21.58
C LEU A 112 73.35 11.47 -21.08
N HIS A 113 72.71 10.35 -20.75
CA HIS A 113 71.29 10.30 -20.39
C HIS A 113 71.01 9.41 -19.17
N ASP A 114 70.43 9.99 -18.11
CA ASP A 114 70.17 9.30 -16.83
C ASP A 114 69.07 8.22 -16.91
N ARG A 115 68.19 8.27 -17.91
CA ARG A 115 67.01 7.41 -18.06
C ARG A 115 66.96 6.74 -19.44
N CYS A 116 67.97 5.93 -19.74
CA CYS A 116 68.04 5.15 -20.98
C CYS A 116 68.37 3.67 -20.75
N HIS A 117 68.06 2.83 -21.73
CA HIS A 117 68.55 1.46 -21.80
C HIS A 117 69.66 1.32 -22.87
N GLN A 118 70.46 0.27 -22.77
CA GLN A 118 71.54 0.00 -23.74
C GLN A 118 70.92 -0.60 -24.98
N SER A 119 71.17 0.03 -26.12
CA SER A 119 70.70 -0.45 -27.42
C SER A 119 71.32 -1.82 -27.72
N VAL A 120 70.47 -2.79 -28.05
CA VAL A 120 70.89 -4.14 -28.50
C VAL A 120 71.63 -4.06 -29.84
N LEU A 121 71.46 -2.95 -30.57
CA LEU A 121 72.14 -2.65 -31.83
C LEU A 121 73.57 -2.11 -31.64
N SER A 122 74.05 -1.90 -30.41
CA SER A 122 75.37 -1.32 -30.15
C SER A 122 76.35 -2.32 -29.55
N ALA A 123 77.64 -2.16 -29.89
CA ALA A 123 78.71 -2.97 -29.30
C ALA A 123 78.90 -2.61 -27.83
N ASP A 124 79.02 -3.64 -26.99
CA ASP A 124 79.42 -3.46 -25.61
C ASP A 124 80.95 -3.36 -25.59
N TYR A 125 81.47 -2.24 -25.07
CA TYR A 125 82.91 -2.03 -24.92
C TYR A 125 83.53 -2.93 -23.84
N SER A 126 82.74 -3.76 -23.15
CA SER A 126 83.18 -4.79 -22.22
C SER A 126 83.92 -5.98 -22.87
N GLY A 127 83.83 -6.13 -24.19
CA GLY A 127 84.64 -7.10 -24.96
C GLY A 127 84.08 -8.53 -25.05
N GLU A 128 82.95 -8.84 -24.44
CA GLU A 128 82.40 -10.22 -24.38
C GLU A 128 81.26 -10.51 -25.37
N ALA A 129 80.88 -9.57 -26.23
CA ALA A 129 79.69 -9.73 -27.09
C ALA A 129 79.93 -9.44 -28.57
N VAL A 130 79.61 -10.44 -29.40
CA VAL A 130 79.49 -10.29 -30.86
C VAL A 130 78.12 -9.68 -31.14
N VAL A 131 78.08 -8.44 -31.62
CA VAL A 131 76.85 -7.85 -32.14
C VAL A 131 76.61 -8.39 -33.54
N ASP A 132 75.47 -9.03 -33.77
CA ASP A 132 75.07 -9.45 -35.11
C ASP A 132 74.54 -8.25 -35.90
N TRP A 133 75.44 -7.57 -36.60
CA TRP A 133 75.12 -6.43 -37.45
C TRP A 133 74.47 -6.84 -38.78
N ARG A 134 74.29 -8.13 -39.08
CA ARG A 134 73.89 -8.58 -40.43
C ARG A 134 72.53 -8.04 -40.85
N GLN A 135 71.55 -8.09 -39.96
CA GLN A 135 70.21 -7.54 -40.23
C GLN A 135 70.30 -6.04 -40.51
N TYR A 136 71.02 -5.30 -39.67
CA TYR A 136 71.19 -3.86 -39.79
C TYR A 136 72.00 -3.44 -41.04
N GLN A 137 73.08 -4.15 -41.37
CA GLN A 137 73.89 -3.91 -42.57
C GLN A 137 73.11 -4.22 -43.85
N LEU A 138 72.34 -5.30 -43.85
CA LEU A 138 71.44 -5.63 -44.95
C LEU A 138 70.37 -4.55 -45.11
N MET A 139 69.82 -4.05 -44.00
CA MET A 139 68.84 -2.97 -43.97
C MET A 139 69.42 -1.63 -44.45
N GLN A 140 70.63 -1.26 -44.01
CA GLN A 140 71.34 -0.07 -44.51
C GLN A 140 71.61 -0.18 -46.01
N ALA A 141 72.01 -1.37 -46.48
CA ALA A 141 72.24 -1.60 -47.89
C ALA A 141 70.93 -1.47 -48.70
N ILE A 142 69.80 -1.95 -48.18
CA ILE A 142 68.47 -1.79 -48.79
C ILE A 142 68.05 -0.31 -48.78
N LEU A 143 68.25 0.43 -47.68
CA LEU A 143 67.95 1.85 -47.58
C LEU A 143 68.78 2.67 -48.58
N GLN A 144 70.09 2.46 -48.62
CA GLN A 144 70.99 3.14 -49.55
C GLN A 144 70.66 2.81 -51.01
N ALA A 145 70.37 1.53 -51.31
CA ALA A 145 69.93 1.11 -52.63
C ALA A 145 68.61 1.79 -53.01
N SER A 146 67.69 1.96 -52.06
CA SER A 146 66.40 2.63 -52.29
C SER A 146 66.57 4.13 -52.56
N LEU A 147 67.40 4.84 -51.79
CA LEU A 147 67.68 6.26 -51.97
C LEU A 147 68.35 6.53 -53.33
N LEU A 148 69.27 5.65 -53.75
CA LEU A 148 69.93 5.73 -55.07
C LEU A 148 68.99 5.42 -56.24
N GLN A 149 67.84 4.78 -56.00
CA GLN A 149 66.88 4.39 -57.04
C GLN A 149 65.56 5.16 -57.04
N GLN A 150 65.33 6.10 -56.11
CA GLN A 150 64.06 6.83 -55.97
C GLN A 150 63.58 7.48 -57.29
N GLU A 151 64.50 7.94 -58.14
CA GLU A 151 64.16 8.55 -59.44
C GLU A 151 63.88 7.52 -60.57
N LYS A 152 64.27 6.24 -60.42
CA LYS A 152 64.24 5.22 -61.48
C LYS A 152 63.22 4.09 -61.25
N LEU A 153 62.50 4.07 -60.12
CA LEU A 153 61.60 2.97 -59.71
C LEU A 153 60.10 3.20 -60.07
N PRO A 154 59.38 2.16 -60.52
CA PRO A 154 57.91 2.22 -60.69
C PRO A 154 57.14 2.41 -59.38
N ARG A 155 56.05 3.19 -59.41
CA ARG A 155 55.23 3.61 -58.24
C ARG A 155 54.75 2.48 -57.31
N HIS A 156 54.60 1.24 -57.77
CA HIS A 156 54.17 0.12 -56.93
C HIS A 156 55.32 -0.49 -56.11
N LEU A 157 56.55 -0.49 -56.63
CA LEU A 157 57.74 -0.93 -55.88
C LEU A 157 58.08 0.07 -54.77
N LEU A 158 57.84 1.37 -55.00
CA LEU A 158 57.97 2.41 -53.97
C LEU A 158 57.04 2.16 -52.77
N ARG A 159 55.82 1.62 -52.99
CA ARG A 159 54.89 1.28 -51.91
C ARG A 159 55.34 0.05 -51.11
N ASP A 160 55.85 -0.97 -51.79
CA ASP A 160 56.40 -2.16 -51.13
C ASP A 160 57.64 -1.79 -50.29
N MET A 161 58.46 -0.85 -50.78
CA MET A 161 59.58 -0.26 -50.05
C MET A 161 59.13 0.54 -48.83
N ASP A 162 58.12 1.40 -48.95
CA ASP A 162 57.58 2.16 -47.81
C ASP A 162 57.09 1.24 -46.68
N ASN A 163 56.43 0.12 -47.02
CA ASN A 163 55.99 -0.87 -46.01
C ASN A 163 57.18 -1.54 -45.29
N VAL A 164 58.26 -1.83 -46.03
CA VAL A 164 59.50 -2.36 -45.50
C VAL A 164 60.16 -1.35 -44.55
N LEU A 165 60.24 -0.08 -44.97
CA LEU A 165 60.78 1.01 -44.15
C LEU A 165 59.95 1.30 -42.89
N VAL A 166 58.61 1.24 -42.98
CA VAL A 166 57.71 1.36 -41.82
C VAL A 166 57.93 0.23 -40.82
N HIS A 167 58.01 -1.02 -41.28
CA HIS A 167 58.29 -2.15 -40.40
C HIS A 167 59.66 -2.01 -39.73
N PHE A 168 60.67 -1.58 -40.48
CA PHE A 168 62.01 -1.37 -39.93
C PHE A 168 62.08 -0.21 -38.94
N ALA A 169 61.43 0.92 -39.24
CA ALA A 169 61.33 2.02 -38.30
C ALA A 169 60.69 1.57 -36.98
N SER A 170 59.69 0.68 -37.01
CA SER A 170 59.07 0.15 -35.79
C SER A 170 60.01 -0.72 -34.93
N LEU A 171 61.02 -1.34 -35.55
CA LEU A 171 62.06 -2.12 -34.84
C LEU A 171 63.22 -1.24 -34.34
N LEU A 172 63.54 -0.17 -35.08
CA LEU A 172 64.68 0.71 -34.77
C LEU A 172 64.34 1.81 -33.76
N LEU A 173 63.14 2.40 -33.83
CA LEU A 173 62.74 3.49 -32.94
C LEU A 173 62.94 3.20 -31.44
N PRO A 174 62.70 1.97 -30.93
CA PRO A 174 63.00 1.64 -29.55
C PRO A 174 64.49 1.65 -29.17
N GLU A 175 65.35 1.29 -30.12
CA GLU A 175 66.76 1.02 -29.89
C GLU A 175 67.67 2.20 -30.31
N ASP A 176 67.25 2.98 -31.31
CA ASP A 176 67.89 4.20 -31.81
C ASP A 176 66.84 5.11 -32.49
N SER A 177 66.40 6.14 -31.77
CA SER A 177 65.39 7.08 -32.26
C SER A 177 65.87 7.89 -33.46
N CYS A 178 67.17 8.21 -33.56
CA CYS A 178 67.69 9.04 -34.63
C CYS A 178 67.66 8.29 -35.97
N VAL A 179 68.13 7.04 -35.97
CA VAL A 179 68.10 6.19 -37.17
C VAL A 179 66.66 5.81 -37.51
N GLY A 180 65.82 5.53 -36.51
CA GLY A 180 64.39 5.27 -36.71
C GLY A 180 63.66 6.43 -37.38
N LEU A 181 63.87 7.66 -36.90
CA LEU A 181 63.30 8.87 -37.50
C LEU A 181 63.86 9.16 -38.90
N ALA A 182 65.16 8.99 -39.12
CA ALA A 182 65.78 9.14 -40.44
C ALA A 182 65.21 8.13 -41.46
N THR A 183 64.90 6.91 -41.01
CA THR A 183 64.24 5.88 -41.83
C THR A 183 62.82 6.32 -42.23
N LEU A 184 62.07 6.92 -41.31
CA LEU A 184 60.74 7.48 -41.60
C LEU A 184 60.78 8.70 -42.52
N LEU A 185 61.82 9.54 -42.44
CA LEU A 185 62.00 10.68 -43.36
C LEU A 185 62.28 10.22 -44.80
N SER A 186 62.76 8.99 -44.98
CA SER A 186 63.06 8.42 -46.30
C SER A 186 61.82 7.83 -47.01
N LEU A 187 60.64 7.89 -46.37
CA LEU A 187 59.38 7.37 -46.94
C LEU A 187 58.94 8.19 -48.15
N SER A 188 58.47 7.49 -49.19
CA SER A 188 57.91 8.12 -50.40
C SER A 188 56.57 8.80 -50.10
N LYS A 189 55.80 8.20 -49.18
CA LYS A 189 54.55 8.75 -48.61
C LYS A 189 54.67 8.88 -47.10
N PRO A 190 54.86 10.09 -46.56
CA PRO A 190 55.08 10.25 -45.12
C PRO A 190 53.84 9.93 -44.29
N GLU A 191 52.64 9.84 -44.88
CA GLU A 191 51.41 9.42 -44.20
C GLU A 191 51.51 7.96 -43.71
N ALA A 192 52.37 7.14 -44.31
CA ALA A 192 52.64 5.78 -43.87
C ALA A 192 53.33 5.73 -42.48
N SER A 193 53.91 6.84 -42.01
CA SER A 193 54.50 6.93 -40.66
C SER A 193 53.47 6.74 -39.53
N ASP A 194 52.19 7.09 -39.72
CA ASP A 194 51.12 6.85 -38.73
C ASP A 194 50.92 5.36 -38.47
N GLN A 195 51.18 4.50 -39.48
CA GLN A 195 51.15 3.04 -39.32
C GLN A 195 52.31 2.55 -38.44
N CYS A 196 53.48 3.21 -38.51
CA CYS A 196 54.62 2.90 -37.64
C CYS A 196 54.28 3.22 -36.18
N PHE A 197 53.87 4.46 -35.90
CA PHE A 197 53.54 4.89 -34.54
C PHE A 197 52.32 4.17 -33.95
N SER A 198 51.38 3.72 -34.79
CA SER A 198 50.25 2.88 -34.36
C SER A 198 50.66 1.46 -33.97
N CYS A 199 51.79 0.94 -34.49
CA CYS A 199 52.33 -0.36 -34.10
C CYS A 199 53.16 -0.32 -32.81
N LEU A 200 53.54 0.87 -32.33
CA LEU A 200 54.36 1.05 -31.14
C LEU A 200 53.50 1.12 -29.85
N PRO A 201 54.06 0.79 -28.67
CA PRO A 201 53.38 0.96 -27.39
C PRO A 201 53.04 2.43 -27.13
N LEU A 202 51.82 2.71 -26.65
CA LEU A 202 51.41 4.09 -26.32
C LEU A 202 52.11 4.59 -25.04
N THR A 203 53.21 5.33 -25.22
CA THR A 203 53.99 5.96 -24.16
C THR A 203 54.21 7.45 -24.45
N GLU A 204 54.55 8.22 -23.39
CA GLU A 204 54.91 9.64 -23.51
C GLU A 204 56.02 9.85 -24.56
N LEU A 205 57.03 8.99 -24.53
CA LEU A 205 58.16 9.02 -25.44
C LEU A 205 57.72 8.77 -26.91
N THR A 206 56.90 7.75 -27.17
CA THR A 206 56.42 7.47 -28.54
C THR A 206 55.57 8.61 -29.10
N LEU A 207 54.77 9.27 -28.26
CA LEU A 207 53.93 10.40 -28.66
C LEU A 207 54.78 11.65 -28.92
N GLN A 208 55.79 11.91 -28.08
CA GLN A 208 56.76 13.00 -28.31
C GLN A 208 57.56 12.78 -29.59
N LEU A 209 58.02 11.55 -29.86
CA LEU A 209 58.71 11.20 -31.11
C LEU A 209 57.80 11.37 -32.34
N ALA A 210 56.53 11.00 -32.25
CA ALA A 210 55.55 11.18 -33.32
C ALA A 210 55.30 12.68 -33.61
N VAL A 211 55.10 13.48 -32.55
CA VAL A 211 54.92 14.94 -32.66
C VAL A 211 56.15 15.59 -33.27
N TYR A 212 57.35 15.24 -32.78
CA TYR A 212 58.60 15.77 -33.31
C TYR A 212 58.83 15.38 -34.77
N PHE A 213 58.60 14.12 -35.13
CA PHE A 213 58.69 13.65 -36.52
C PHE A 213 57.78 14.43 -37.46
N LEU A 214 56.51 14.57 -37.10
CA LEU A 214 55.50 15.24 -37.93
C LEU A 214 55.81 16.73 -38.08
N ALA A 215 56.27 17.38 -37.01
CA ALA A 215 56.72 18.77 -37.07
C ALA A 215 57.97 18.93 -37.96
N LEU A 216 58.96 18.05 -37.80
CA LEU A 216 60.19 18.05 -38.59
C LEU A 216 59.93 17.82 -40.08
N LEU A 217 59.02 16.92 -40.41
CA LEU A 217 58.60 16.66 -41.79
C LEU A 217 57.99 17.91 -42.45
N GLN A 218 57.12 18.63 -41.72
CA GLN A 218 56.54 19.87 -42.22
C GLN A 218 57.63 20.93 -42.42
N THR A 219 58.53 21.11 -41.46
CA THR A 219 59.58 22.14 -41.53
C THR A 219 60.56 21.87 -42.67
N LEU A 220 60.99 20.62 -42.87
CA LEU A 220 61.95 20.25 -43.92
C LEU A 220 61.40 20.42 -45.34
N ARG A 221 60.07 20.35 -45.53
CA ARG A 221 59.43 20.63 -46.82
C ARG A 221 59.50 22.10 -47.21
N HIS A 222 59.62 23.00 -46.23
CA HIS A 222 59.59 24.44 -46.43
C HIS A 222 60.97 25.09 -46.34
N ASP A 223 61.84 24.63 -45.42
CA ASP A 223 63.19 25.15 -45.26
C ASP A 223 64.23 24.00 -45.20
N GLN A 224 65.12 23.98 -46.18
CA GLN A 224 66.22 23.02 -46.24
C GLN A 224 67.25 23.24 -45.12
N GLN A 225 67.27 24.40 -44.44
CA GLN A 225 68.14 24.69 -43.30
C GLN A 225 67.53 24.27 -41.95
N ALA A 226 66.34 23.64 -41.94
CA ALA A 226 65.69 23.20 -40.71
C ALA A 226 66.52 22.21 -39.87
N PHE A 227 67.57 21.59 -40.44
CA PHE A 227 68.53 20.76 -39.68
C PHE A 227 69.38 21.56 -38.67
N LEU A 228 69.46 22.89 -38.79
CA LEU A 228 70.15 23.76 -37.83
C LEU A 228 69.24 24.16 -36.65
N TRP A 229 67.96 23.84 -36.73
CA TRP A 229 66.98 24.29 -35.74
C TRP A 229 66.95 23.34 -34.55
N THR A 230 66.71 23.91 -33.38
CA THR A 230 66.41 23.14 -32.17
C THR A 230 65.02 22.52 -32.25
N PRO A 231 64.74 21.41 -31.54
CA PRO A 231 63.41 20.80 -31.52
C PRO A 231 62.28 21.78 -31.17
N ASP A 232 62.51 22.72 -30.25
CA ASP A 232 61.53 23.74 -29.87
C ASP A 232 61.24 24.72 -31.01
N GLN A 233 62.26 25.10 -31.79
CA GLN A 233 62.10 25.96 -32.97
C GLN A 233 61.33 25.25 -34.08
N VAL A 234 61.61 23.96 -34.31
CA VAL A 234 60.89 23.10 -35.26
C VAL A 234 59.40 23.02 -34.88
N LEU A 235 59.10 22.75 -33.61
CA LEU A 235 57.72 22.66 -33.11
C LEU A 235 56.99 24.00 -33.17
N ALA A 236 57.61 25.09 -32.72
CA ALA A 236 57.02 26.42 -32.74
C ALA A 236 56.71 26.88 -34.18
N TRP A 237 57.61 26.58 -35.12
CA TRP A 237 57.38 26.90 -36.52
C TRP A 237 56.21 26.10 -37.10
N ALA A 238 56.17 24.78 -36.87
CA ALA A 238 55.12 23.89 -37.35
C ALA A 238 53.74 24.26 -36.79
N MET A 239 53.66 24.65 -35.51
CA MET A 239 52.42 25.11 -34.88
C MET A 239 51.92 26.46 -35.43
N ASN A 240 52.82 27.34 -35.87
CA ASN A 240 52.45 28.66 -36.39
C ASN A 240 52.06 28.65 -37.88
N HIS A 241 52.42 27.59 -38.62
CA HIS A 241 52.21 27.46 -40.07
C HIS A 241 51.37 26.23 -40.44
N SER A 242 50.51 25.76 -39.54
CA SER A 242 49.63 24.63 -39.80
C SER A 242 48.55 24.99 -40.82
N ASP A 243 48.63 24.40 -42.02
CA ASP A 243 47.56 24.47 -43.01
C ASP A 243 46.55 23.33 -42.77
N ASP A 244 45.32 23.66 -42.35
CA ASP A 244 44.27 22.68 -41.97
C ASP A 244 43.90 21.70 -43.09
N MET A 245 44.17 22.08 -44.34
CA MET A 245 43.89 21.26 -45.53
C MET A 245 45.00 20.27 -45.87
N ALA A 246 46.19 20.41 -45.27
CA ALA A 246 47.30 19.50 -45.49
C ALA A 246 47.18 18.28 -44.55
N GLU A 247 47.19 17.07 -45.12
CA GLU A 247 47.10 15.81 -44.37
C GLU A 247 48.18 15.69 -43.27
N GLY A 248 49.38 16.24 -43.50
CA GLY A 248 50.45 16.30 -42.51
C GLY A 248 50.14 17.17 -41.28
N SER A 249 49.39 18.25 -41.44
CA SER A 249 48.94 19.12 -40.33
C SER A 249 47.87 18.43 -39.49
N GLN A 250 46.96 17.69 -40.12
CA GLN A 250 45.92 16.93 -39.42
C GLN A 250 46.53 15.81 -38.55
N LEU A 251 47.55 15.12 -39.07
CA LEU A 251 48.30 14.11 -38.30
C LEU A 251 49.06 14.73 -37.12
N LEU A 252 49.68 15.91 -37.31
CA LEU A 252 50.35 16.63 -36.22
C LEU A 252 49.37 17.05 -35.12
N THR A 253 48.22 17.62 -35.50
CA THR A 253 47.14 17.99 -34.56
C THR A 253 46.61 16.77 -33.81
N LYS A 254 46.40 15.64 -34.51
CA LYS A 254 46.02 14.36 -33.89
C LYS A 254 47.05 13.91 -32.85
N ALA A 255 48.33 13.91 -33.19
CA ALA A 255 49.41 13.50 -32.28
C ALA A 255 49.55 14.44 -31.06
N LEU A 256 49.41 15.74 -31.24
CA LEU A 256 49.41 16.73 -30.16
C LEU A 256 48.24 16.55 -29.19
N ILE A 257 47.03 16.27 -29.71
CA ILE A 257 45.86 15.96 -28.89
C ILE A 257 46.10 14.67 -28.10
N GLN A 258 46.66 13.64 -28.73
CA GLN A 258 46.98 12.37 -28.07
C GLN A 258 48.01 12.55 -26.95
N LEU A 259 49.07 13.33 -27.17
CA LEU A 259 50.08 13.65 -26.15
C LEU A 259 49.46 14.40 -24.97
N LYS A 260 48.65 15.43 -25.24
CA LYS A 260 47.96 16.21 -24.21
C LYS A 260 47.02 15.34 -23.36
N ASN A 261 46.24 14.47 -24.01
CA ASN A 261 45.34 13.54 -23.32
C ASN A 261 46.12 12.52 -22.46
N PHE A 262 47.28 12.06 -22.94
CA PHE A 262 48.14 11.13 -22.21
C PHE A 262 48.75 11.78 -20.95
N GLU A 263 49.31 12.98 -21.06
CA GLU A 263 49.84 13.74 -19.92
C GLU A 263 48.78 14.03 -18.85
N GLN A 264 47.58 14.42 -19.29
CA GLN A 264 46.45 14.64 -18.38
C GLN A 264 46.04 13.35 -17.66
N SER A 265 45.97 12.24 -18.40
CA SER A 265 45.63 10.94 -17.81
C SER A 265 46.65 10.46 -16.78
N LYS A 266 47.95 10.70 -17.03
CA LYS A 266 49.05 10.39 -16.09
C LYS A 266 48.95 11.23 -14.81
N ARG A 267 48.54 12.50 -14.91
CA ARG A 267 48.27 13.35 -13.73
C ARG A 267 47.07 12.84 -12.92
N VAL A 268 46.01 12.35 -13.58
CA VAL A 268 44.86 11.74 -12.90
C VAL A 268 45.23 10.43 -12.22
N GLU A 269 46.09 9.61 -12.84
CA GLU A 269 46.61 8.36 -12.26
C GLU A 269 47.48 8.64 -11.01
N GLN A 270 48.31 9.69 -11.04
CA GLN A 270 49.12 10.12 -9.90
C GLN A 270 48.30 10.54 -8.68
N LEU A 271 47.05 10.99 -8.88
CA LEU A 271 46.13 11.34 -7.80
C LEU A 271 45.47 10.11 -7.15
N ASN A 272 45.77 8.89 -7.63
CA ASN A 272 45.23 7.60 -7.17
C ASN A 272 43.69 7.54 -7.15
N CYS A 273 43.03 8.16 -8.11
CA CYS A 273 41.58 8.35 -8.11
C CYS A 273 40.79 7.16 -8.71
N GLY A 274 41.45 6.06 -9.09
CA GLY A 274 40.78 4.88 -9.66
C GLY A 274 40.13 5.13 -11.03
N VAL A 275 40.51 6.20 -11.73
CA VAL A 275 39.96 6.56 -13.05
C VAL A 275 40.55 5.65 -14.12
N ASN A 276 39.69 5.12 -15.00
CA ASN A 276 40.15 4.35 -16.15
C ASN A 276 40.70 5.30 -17.22
N VAL A 277 42.02 5.46 -17.23
CA VAL A 277 42.79 6.30 -18.15
C VAL A 277 42.39 6.10 -19.62
N ARG A 278 42.22 4.85 -20.06
CA ARG A 278 41.86 4.56 -21.45
C ARG A 278 40.45 5.05 -21.78
N ARG A 279 39.49 4.88 -20.87
CA ARG A 279 38.11 5.34 -21.08
C ARG A 279 38.01 6.87 -20.99
N PHE A 280 38.77 7.49 -20.08
CA PHE A 280 38.85 8.94 -19.93
C PHE A 280 39.37 9.65 -21.18
N ALA A 281 40.21 9.01 -22.00
CA ALA A 281 40.67 9.64 -23.24
C ALA A 281 39.56 9.79 -24.31
N TRP A 282 38.62 8.84 -24.40
CA TRP A 282 37.72 8.72 -25.56
C TRP A 282 36.23 8.95 -25.26
N ASP A 283 35.76 8.72 -24.03
CA ASP A 283 34.34 8.81 -23.66
C ASP A 283 34.06 10.16 -22.96
N GLU A 284 33.40 11.09 -23.66
CA GLU A 284 33.10 12.44 -23.14
C GLU A 284 32.18 12.41 -21.91
N GLN A 285 31.20 11.51 -21.87
CA GLN A 285 30.32 11.42 -20.70
C GLN A 285 31.09 10.88 -19.50
N TYR A 286 31.91 9.84 -19.70
CA TYR A 286 32.77 9.31 -18.65
C TYR A 286 33.80 10.34 -18.17
N LYS A 287 34.29 11.22 -19.05
CA LYS A 287 35.16 12.35 -18.66
C LYS A 287 34.46 13.28 -17.69
N ILE A 288 33.26 13.75 -18.05
CA ILE A 288 32.46 14.66 -17.20
C ILE A 288 32.16 13.98 -15.86
N ASP A 289 31.68 12.74 -15.88
CA ASP A 289 31.35 11.98 -14.68
C ASP A 289 32.58 11.74 -13.79
N SER A 290 33.75 11.48 -14.39
CA SER A 290 35.00 11.29 -13.65
C SER A 290 35.50 12.59 -13.02
N ILE A 291 35.35 13.74 -13.69
CA ILE A 291 35.72 15.07 -13.15
C ILE A 291 34.81 15.43 -11.98
N LEU A 292 33.49 15.24 -12.13
CA LEU A 292 32.53 15.49 -11.04
C LEU A 292 32.76 14.50 -9.88
N GLY A 293 33.04 13.23 -10.18
CA GLY A 293 33.38 12.20 -9.19
C GLY A 293 34.66 12.54 -8.42
N LEU A 294 35.68 13.05 -9.10
CA LEU A 294 36.91 13.53 -8.46
C LEU A 294 36.64 14.69 -7.50
N ALA A 295 35.73 15.59 -7.87
CA ALA A 295 35.31 16.70 -7.02
C ALA A 295 34.56 16.24 -5.76
N MET A 296 33.95 15.06 -5.75
CA MET A 296 33.24 14.55 -4.57
C MET A 296 34.16 14.16 -3.40
N CYS A 297 35.47 14.05 -3.62
CA CYS A 297 36.45 13.78 -2.57
C CYS A 297 36.61 14.97 -1.60
N GLU A 298 36.94 14.70 -0.33
CA GLU A 298 37.07 15.74 0.71
C GLU A 298 38.37 16.58 0.59
N GLU A 299 39.42 15.97 0.04
CA GLU A 299 40.75 16.56 -0.11
C GLU A 299 40.75 17.78 -1.07
N ARG A 300 41.41 18.86 -0.65
CA ARG A 300 41.49 20.11 -1.43
C ARG A 300 42.24 19.94 -2.76
N GLU A 301 43.28 19.11 -2.76
CA GLU A 301 44.11 18.83 -3.94
C GLU A 301 43.27 18.20 -5.08
N LYS A 302 42.37 17.28 -4.73
CA LYS A 302 41.47 16.63 -5.69
C LYS A 302 40.43 17.58 -6.25
N LEU A 303 39.88 18.49 -5.43
CA LEU A 303 38.99 19.56 -5.90
C LEU A 303 39.72 20.50 -6.88
N GLN A 304 40.95 20.90 -6.56
CA GLN A 304 41.74 21.78 -7.42
C GLN A 304 42.09 21.10 -8.75
N ALA A 305 42.44 19.81 -8.71
CA ALA A 305 42.65 19.00 -9.91
C ALA A 305 41.37 18.89 -10.76
N ALA A 306 40.20 18.67 -10.13
CA ALA A 306 38.92 18.63 -10.82
C ALA A 306 38.58 19.97 -11.51
N LEU A 307 38.81 21.11 -10.85
CA LEU A 307 38.61 22.44 -11.43
C LEU A 307 39.53 22.69 -12.64
N GLN A 308 40.80 22.29 -12.54
CA GLN A 308 41.73 22.39 -13.66
C GLN A 308 41.28 21.52 -14.84
N LEU A 309 40.93 20.26 -14.59
CA LEU A 309 40.42 19.34 -15.62
C LEU A 309 39.13 19.87 -16.26
N GLY A 310 38.21 20.40 -15.45
CA GLY A 310 36.97 20.99 -15.90
C GLY A 310 37.19 22.16 -16.87
N SER A 311 38.13 23.05 -16.55
CA SER A 311 38.49 24.18 -17.42
C SER A 311 39.01 23.74 -18.79
N THR A 312 39.71 22.60 -18.86
CA THR A 312 40.21 22.04 -20.12
C THR A 312 39.19 21.23 -20.91
N HIS A 313 38.20 20.63 -20.24
CA HIS A 313 37.21 19.73 -20.86
C HIS A 313 35.81 20.35 -20.99
N GLY A 314 35.65 21.65 -20.70
CA GLY A 314 34.39 22.36 -20.87
C GLY A 314 33.33 22.07 -19.80
N VAL A 315 33.73 21.58 -18.62
CA VAL A 315 32.82 21.43 -17.48
C VAL A 315 32.81 22.73 -16.69
N GLU A 316 31.63 23.30 -16.46
CA GLU A 316 31.50 24.58 -15.77
C GLU A 316 31.97 24.47 -14.30
N GLY A 317 32.78 25.44 -13.86
CA GLY A 317 33.39 25.39 -12.53
C GLY A 317 32.38 25.31 -11.39
N TRP A 318 31.21 25.95 -11.51
CA TRP A 318 30.17 25.89 -10.49
C TRP A 318 29.57 24.47 -10.35
N GLU A 319 29.50 23.66 -11.41
CA GLU A 319 28.99 22.28 -11.32
C GLU A 319 29.93 21.36 -10.56
N ILE A 320 31.24 21.59 -10.72
CA ILE A 320 32.31 20.90 -10.02
C ILE A 320 32.27 21.27 -8.53
N VAL A 321 32.23 22.57 -8.22
CA VAL A 321 32.13 23.05 -6.83
C VAL A 321 30.82 22.60 -6.19
N PHE A 322 29.70 22.65 -6.91
CA PHE A 322 28.42 22.15 -6.41
C PHE A 322 28.48 20.65 -6.09
N SER A 323 29.10 19.84 -6.94
CA SER A 323 29.25 18.39 -6.70
C SER A 323 30.11 18.10 -5.46
N HIS A 324 31.18 18.88 -5.25
CA HIS A 324 31.97 18.83 -4.03
C HIS A 324 31.14 19.20 -2.79
N VAL A 325 30.50 20.37 -2.79
CA VAL A 325 29.67 20.83 -1.66
C VAL A 325 28.52 19.86 -1.37
N ARG A 326 27.89 19.30 -2.40
CA ARG A 326 26.87 18.25 -2.27
C ARG A 326 27.42 17.02 -1.55
N SER A 327 28.58 16.52 -1.96
CA SER A 327 29.23 15.38 -1.29
C SER A 327 29.53 15.68 0.18
N LEU A 328 30.07 16.87 0.47
CA LEU A 328 30.38 17.32 1.83
C LEU A 328 29.12 17.44 2.71
N LEU A 329 27.99 17.90 2.14
CA LEU A 329 26.69 17.97 2.83
C LEU A 329 26.14 16.58 3.17
N LEU A 330 26.17 15.65 2.20
CA LEU A 330 25.65 14.30 2.38
C LEU A 330 26.51 13.47 3.36
N SER A 331 27.83 13.70 3.37
CA SER A 331 28.78 13.05 4.29
C SER A 331 28.87 13.72 5.67
N ASN A 332 28.23 14.87 5.89
CA ASN A 332 28.32 15.66 7.14
C ASN A 332 29.76 16.00 7.56
N SER A 333 30.61 16.34 6.60
CA SER A 333 32.02 16.69 6.84
C SER A 333 32.18 18.05 7.55
N ASN A 334 33.22 18.16 8.39
CA ASN A 334 33.57 19.43 9.07
C ASN A 334 34.23 20.46 8.12
N SER A 335 34.81 19.96 7.03
CA SER A 335 35.54 20.71 6.01
C SER A 335 34.68 21.71 5.22
N LEU A 336 33.35 21.56 5.26
CA LEU A 336 32.41 22.43 4.53
C LEU A 336 32.55 23.91 4.93
N SER A 337 32.74 24.19 6.22
CA SER A 337 32.89 25.56 6.71
C SER A 337 34.16 26.24 6.21
N GLU A 338 35.26 25.49 6.11
CA GLU A 338 36.52 25.94 5.53
C GLU A 338 36.37 26.22 4.03
N ARG A 339 35.70 25.33 3.28
CA ARG A 339 35.48 25.48 1.83
C ARG A 339 34.58 26.67 1.49
N LEU A 340 33.54 26.92 2.29
CA LEU A 340 32.71 28.13 2.15
C LEU A 340 33.44 29.42 2.54
N GLY A 341 34.56 29.33 3.27
CA GLY A 341 35.44 30.46 3.54
C GLY A 341 36.27 30.88 2.33
N ASP A 342 36.37 30.03 1.30
CA ASP A 342 37.05 30.36 0.05
C ASP A 342 36.16 31.25 -0.83
N ASN A 343 36.58 32.51 -1.00
CA ASN A 343 35.84 33.51 -1.77
C ASN A 343 35.67 33.08 -3.23
N HIS A 344 36.65 32.39 -3.82
CA HIS A 344 36.59 32.00 -5.22
C HIS A 344 35.53 30.91 -5.45
N LEU A 345 35.52 29.88 -4.60
CA LEU A 345 34.52 28.80 -4.67
C LEU A 345 33.11 29.33 -4.43
N THR A 346 32.96 30.25 -3.47
CA THR A 346 31.66 30.84 -3.15
C THR A 346 31.15 31.76 -4.25
N GLN A 347 32.03 32.51 -4.92
CA GLN A 347 31.67 33.32 -6.09
C GLN A 347 31.14 32.47 -7.24
N LEU A 348 31.82 31.37 -7.58
CA LEU A 348 31.35 30.43 -8.62
C LEU A 348 29.93 29.92 -8.37
N LEU A 349 29.58 29.66 -7.11
CA LEU A 349 28.22 29.24 -6.75
C LEU A 349 27.21 30.40 -6.79
N ARG A 350 27.62 31.62 -6.44
CA ARG A 350 26.75 32.82 -6.46
C ARG A 350 26.39 33.24 -7.88
N ASP A 351 27.33 33.15 -8.81
CA ASP A 351 27.14 33.53 -10.21
C ASP A 351 26.02 32.71 -10.87
N GLN A 352 25.81 31.46 -10.41
CA GLN A 352 24.74 30.56 -10.84
C GLN A 352 23.76 30.23 -9.70
N SER A 353 23.45 31.22 -8.86
CA SER A 353 22.64 31.02 -7.65
C SER A 353 21.28 30.35 -7.89
N GLU A 354 20.55 30.70 -8.97
CA GLU A 354 19.25 30.09 -9.28
C GLU A 354 19.37 28.58 -9.57
N ALA A 355 20.33 28.19 -10.39
CA ALA A 355 20.58 26.78 -10.74
C ALA A 355 21.05 25.97 -9.52
N VAL A 356 21.93 26.56 -8.69
CA VAL A 356 22.41 25.95 -7.45
C VAL A 356 21.26 25.74 -6.46
N VAL A 357 20.42 26.75 -6.24
CA VAL A 357 19.25 26.67 -5.35
C VAL A 357 18.29 25.57 -5.81
N LYS A 358 17.99 25.50 -7.11
CA LYS A 358 17.13 24.45 -7.69
C LYS A 358 17.73 23.05 -7.45
N LYS A 359 19.01 22.84 -7.79
CA LYS A 359 19.68 21.56 -7.56
C LYS A 359 19.76 21.20 -6.06
N LEU A 360 19.93 22.18 -5.15
CA LEU A 360 19.88 21.95 -3.70
C LEU A 360 18.51 21.47 -3.22
N GLN A 361 17.42 22.04 -3.74
CA GLN A 361 16.05 21.65 -3.37
C GLN A 361 15.65 20.30 -3.95
N GLU A 362 16.02 20.00 -5.20
CA GLU A 362 15.61 18.76 -5.89
C GLU A 362 16.44 17.55 -5.47
N SER A 363 17.74 17.75 -5.21
CA SER A 363 18.69 16.63 -5.10
C SER A 363 19.32 16.43 -3.73
N VAL A 364 19.37 17.49 -2.90
CA VAL A 364 20.03 17.45 -1.58
C VAL A 364 18.99 17.39 -0.47
N LEU A 365 18.05 18.34 -0.42
CA LEU A 365 17.05 18.39 0.65
C LEU A 365 16.26 17.07 0.84
N PRO A 366 15.81 16.35 -0.21
CA PRO A 366 15.10 15.08 -0.05
C PRO A 366 16.00 13.93 0.42
N ALA A 367 17.31 14.02 0.21
CA ALA A 367 18.28 13.03 0.65
C ALA A 367 18.70 13.22 2.12
N LEU A 368 18.43 14.39 2.71
CA LEU A 368 18.74 14.68 4.10
C LEU A 368 17.63 14.17 5.02
N SER A 369 18.04 13.60 6.16
CA SER A 369 17.09 13.23 7.22
C SER A 369 16.63 14.47 7.98
N GLY A 370 15.32 14.62 8.15
CA GLY A 370 14.71 15.74 8.88
C GLY A 370 15.10 15.85 10.36
N THR A 371 15.63 14.78 10.94
CA THR A 371 16.12 14.74 12.34
C THR A 371 17.62 15.01 12.45
N ASN A 372 18.39 14.96 11.35
CA ASN A 372 19.81 15.30 11.36
C ASN A 372 20.00 16.82 11.30
N HIS A 373 19.78 17.48 12.44
CA HIS A 373 19.85 18.94 12.56
C HIS A 373 21.23 19.52 12.20
N SER A 374 22.33 18.78 12.39
CA SER A 374 23.67 19.21 11.95
C SER A 374 23.75 19.36 10.44
N GLN A 375 23.32 18.33 9.69
CA GLN A 375 23.33 18.36 8.23
C GLN A 375 22.38 19.46 7.69
N LEU A 376 21.22 19.63 8.31
CA LEU A 376 20.28 20.69 7.93
C LEU A 376 20.87 22.09 8.19
N ILE A 377 21.58 22.30 9.31
CA ILE A 377 22.31 23.55 9.56
C ILE A 377 23.35 23.79 8.46
N SER A 378 24.13 22.76 8.08
CA SER A 378 25.11 22.85 7.00
C SER A 378 24.45 23.21 5.67
N TYR A 379 23.31 22.58 5.34
CA TYR A 379 22.52 22.87 4.13
C TYR A 379 22.09 24.34 4.07
N TYR A 380 21.45 24.85 5.13
CA TYR A 380 21.02 26.25 5.15
C TYR A 380 22.20 27.24 5.27
N THR A 381 23.37 26.80 5.75
CA THR A 381 24.60 27.61 5.74
C THR A 381 25.15 27.77 4.32
N VAL A 382 25.14 26.70 3.50
CA VAL A 382 25.46 26.78 2.06
C VAL A 382 24.47 27.70 1.36
N LEU A 383 23.17 27.52 1.60
CA LEU A 383 22.14 28.36 1.01
C LEU A 383 22.29 29.83 1.42
N GLN A 384 22.69 30.10 2.66
CA GLN A 384 23.00 31.45 3.13
C GLN A 384 24.22 32.06 2.43
N ALA A 385 25.23 31.25 2.10
CA ALA A 385 26.43 31.72 1.41
C ALA A 385 26.18 32.04 -0.06
N VAL A 386 25.28 31.29 -0.72
CA VAL A 386 24.95 31.41 -2.15
C VAL A 386 23.81 32.40 -2.41
N ALA A 387 22.70 32.28 -1.68
CA ALA A 387 21.47 33.03 -1.92
C ALA A 387 20.85 33.49 -0.57
N PRO A 388 21.46 34.49 0.12
CA PRO A 388 21.05 34.89 1.47
C PRO A 388 19.61 35.42 1.57
N SER A 389 19.09 35.98 0.47
CA SER A 389 17.74 36.57 0.40
C SER A 389 16.67 35.59 -0.07
N PHE A 390 17.05 34.36 -0.48
CA PHE A 390 16.10 33.39 -1.02
C PHE A 390 15.28 32.74 0.09
N ALA A 391 13.97 32.96 0.08
CA ALA A 391 13.06 32.42 1.09
C ALA A 391 12.61 31.01 0.71
N VAL A 392 12.86 30.04 1.59
CA VAL A 392 12.35 28.65 1.49
C VAL A 392 11.21 28.51 2.50
N ASN A 393 10.03 28.07 2.05
CA ASN A 393 8.86 27.88 2.92
C ASN A 393 8.51 29.13 3.80
N GLY A 394 8.77 30.32 3.28
CA GLY A 394 8.51 31.59 3.96
C GLY A 394 9.61 32.08 4.92
N LEU A 395 10.76 31.40 5.01
CA LEU A 395 11.89 31.80 5.85
C LEU A 395 13.18 31.99 5.04
N VAL A 396 14.00 32.96 5.44
CA VAL A 396 15.35 33.12 4.91
C VAL A 396 16.32 32.10 5.56
N PRO A 397 17.44 31.73 4.90
CA PRO A 397 18.33 30.66 5.38
C PRO A 397 18.88 30.93 6.79
N ARG A 398 19.15 32.19 7.12
CA ARG A 398 19.61 32.60 8.46
C ARG A 398 18.59 32.27 9.55
N ASP A 399 17.30 32.44 9.26
CA ASP A 399 16.23 32.19 10.22
C ASP A 399 15.91 30.70 10.32
N HIS A 400 16.04 29.93 9.23
CA HIS A 400 16.08 28.47 9.29
C HIS A 400 17.17 27.97 10.25
N VAL A 401 18.42 28.45 10.13
CA VAL A 401 19.51 28.05 11.03
C VAL A 401 19.20 28.38 12.49
N LYS A 402 18.65 29.56 12.79
CA LYS A 402 18.24 29.92 14.17
C LYS A 402 17.15 28.99 14.69
N LEU A 403 16.14 28.69 13.87
CA LEU A 403 15.03 27.84 14.26
C LEU A 403 15.47 26.38 14.46
N ILE A 404 16.31 25.83 13.57
CA ILE A 404 16.87 24.47 13.71
C ILE A 404 17.70 24.38 14.99
N LYS A 405 18.50 25.40 15.34
CA LYS A 405 19.23 25.41 16.62
C LYS A 405 18.29 25.34 17.83
N LYS A 406 17.14 26.04 17.78
CA LYS A 406 16.11 25.95 18.84
C LYS A 406 15.43 24.58 18.88
N VAL A 407 15.15 23.98 17.72
CA VAL A 407 14.60 22.63 17.60
C VAL A 407 15.58 21.60 18.18
N LYS A 408 16.84 21.65 17.76
CA LYS A 408 17.93 20.80 18.28
C LYS A 408 18.12 20.92 19.79
N ALA A 409 18.01 22.13 20.33
CA ALA A 409 18.07 22.37 21.78
C ALA A 409 16.84 21.85 22.54
N THR A 410 15.71 21.65 21.85
CA THR A 410 14.48 21.11 22.43
C THR A 410 14.48 19.59 22.42
N SER A 411 14.78 18.98 21.27
CA SER A 411 14.94 17.52 21.13
C SER A 411 15.55 17.17 19.76
N SER A 412 16.43 16.17 19.73
CA SER A 412 16.99 15.61 18.49
C SER A 412 16.00 14.77 17.69
N GLU A 413 14.84 14.42 18.26
CA GLU A 413 13.84 13.55 17.63
C GLU A 413 12.84 14.31 16.73
N ILE A 414 12.86 15.65 16.77
CA ILE A 414 11.93 16.47 15.99
C ILE A 414 12.39 16.51 14.53
N ASP A 415 11.51 16.09 13.62
CA ASP A 415 11.71 16.25 12.18
C ASP A 415 11.45 17.70 11.75
N TYR A 416 12.53 18.44 11.50
CA TYR A 416 12.45 19.84 11.10
C TYR A 416 11.87 20.05 9.69
N VAL A 417 12.20 19.16 8.76
CA VAL A 417 11.75 19.30 7.37
C VAL A 417 10.24 19.16 7.32
N ARG A 418 9.69 18.15 8.01
CA ARG A 418 8.24 17.96 8.15
C ARG A 418 7.56 19.13 8.85
N LEU A 419 8.19 19.67 9.91
CA LEU A 419 7.68 20.81 10.68
C LEU A 419 7.44 22.08 9.84
N VAL A 420 8.28 22.33 8.84
CA VAL A 420 8.22 23.56 8.03
C VAL A 420 7.56 23.34 6.66
N THR A 421 7.62 22.14 6.09
CA THR A 421 7.03 21.83 4.78
C THR A 421 5.54 21.47 4.84
N LYS A 422 5.07 20.86 5.93
CA LYS A 422 3.71 20.34 6.07
C LYS A 422 2.98 20.91 7.29
N PRO A 423 2.33 22.09 7.16
CA PRO A 423 1.60 22.73 8.25
C PRO A 423 0.55 21.84 8.93
N SER A 424 -0.12 20.96 8.17
CA SER A 424 -1.14 20.03 8.68
C SER A 424 -0.59 18.92 9.58
N GLU A 425 0.70 18.59 9.46
CA GLU A 425 1.33 17.46 10.18
C GLU A 425 2.25 17.93 11.33
N VAL A 426 2.19 19.21 11.70
CA VAL A 426 3.08 19.81 12.71
C VAL A 426 2.97 19.14 14.08
N MET A 427 1.76 18.76 14.49
CA MET A 427 1.59 18.01 15.74
C MET A 427 2.27 16.65 15.69
N GLU A 428 2.18 15.92 14.56
CA GLU A 428 2.86 14.63 14.39
C GLU A 428 4.38 14.76 14.45
N ALA A 429 4.93 15.84 13.89
CA ALA A 429 6.38 16.11 13.95
C ALA A 429 6.88 16.43 15.37
N LEU A 430 6.03 17.01 16.21
CA LEU A 430 6.38 17.37 17.60
C LEU A 430 6.18 16.21 18.59
N LYS A 431 5.23 15.30 18.33
CA LYS A 431 4.87 14.17 19.22
C LYS A 431 6.07 13.40 19.81
N PRO A 432 7.12 13.02 19.04
CA PRO A 432 8.25 12.27 19.60
C PRO A 432 8.95 13.00 20.75
N ALA A 433 8.99 14.33 20.69
CA ALA A 433 9.63 15.17 21.68
C ALA A 433 8.71 15.57 22.84
N VAL A 434 7.45 15.16 22.86
CA VAL A 434 6.45 15.59 23.85
C VAL A 434 6.43 14.61 25.03
N ARG A 435 7.23 14.90 26.07
CA ARG A 435 7.36 14.14 27.32
C ARG A 435 7.15 15.04 28.53
N LYS A 436 7.00 14.46 29.72
CA LYS A 436 6.74 15.20 30.97
C LYS A 436 7.82 16.24 31.28
N ASP A 437 9.07 15.93 30.97
CA ASP A 437 10.27 16.75 31.16
C ASP A 437 10.48 17.79 30.04
N THR A 438 10.06 17.48 28.80
CA THR A 438 10.31 18.33 27.62
C THR A 438 9.13 19.20 27.19
N ILE A 439 7.91 18.94 27.67
CA ILE A 439 6.68 19.64 27.23
C ILE A 439 6.80 21.16 27.36
N ALA A 440 7.43 21.67 28.42
CA ALA A 440 7.62 23.11 28.61
C ALA A 440 8.57 23.72 27.57
N SER A 441 9.64 23.01 27.18
CA SER A 441 10.53 23.43 26.09
C SER A 441 9.85 23.34 24.72
N VAL A 442 9.05 22.30 24.48
CA VAL A 442 8.26 22.18 23.24
C VAL A 442 7.22 23.30 23.15
N ALA A 443 6.55 23.66 24.24
CA ALA A 443 5.63 24.79 24.27
C ALA A 443 6.32 26.13 23.95
N LYS A 444 7.56 26.34 24.41
CA LYS A 444 8.38 27.51 24.03
C LYS A 444 8.74 27.47 22.54
N LEU A 445 9.07 26.29 22.01
CA LEU A 445 9.32 26.10 20.58
C LEU A 445 8.07 26.40 19.74
N VAL A 446 6.88 25.94 20.14
CA VAL A 446 5.61 26.25 19.46
C VAL A 446 5.33 27.75 19.44
N LYS A 447 5.56 28.47 20.54
CA LYS A 447 5.44 29.94 20.56
C LYS A 447 6.38 30.61 19.56
N GLU A 448 7.61 30.12 19.47
CA GLU A 448 8.56 30.63 18.47
C GLU A 448 8.12 30.31 17.04
N LEU A 449 7.67 29.06 16.79
CA LEU A 449 7.19 28.62 15.49
C LEU A 449 6.01 29.48 15.00
N LEU A 450 5.02 29.73 15.86
CA LEU A 450 3.88 30.59 15.56
C LEU A 450 4.27 32.05 15.28
N LYS A 451 5.39 32.51 15.85
CA LYS A 451 5.94 33.84 15.59
C LYS A 451 6.70 33.88 14.26
N THR A 452 7.49 32.86 13.95
CA THR A 452 8.33 32.80 12.74
C THR A 452 7.58 32.36 11.49
N LEU A 453 6.52 31.56 11.64
CA LEU A 453 5.74 30.94 10.58
C LEU A 453 4.24 31.20 10.82
N PRO A 454 3.70 32.36 10.42
CA PRO A 454 2.30 32.73 10.64
C PRO A 454 1.30 31.72 10.05
N GLN A 455 1.68 30.99 9.00
CA GLN A 455 0.85 29.94 8.40
C GLN A 455 0.49 28.79 9.36
N LEU A 456 1.18 28.65 10.49
CA LEU A 456 0.91 27.61 11.48
C LEU A 456 -0.21 27.95 12.48
N GLN A 457 -0.68 29.20 12.51
CA GLN A 457 -1.68 29.66 13.51
C GLN A 457 -3.01 28.92 13.46
N GLY A 458 -3.38 28.34 12.32
CA GLY A 458 -4.58 27.49 12.18
C GLY A 458 -4.36 26.00 12.47
N HIS A 459 -3.12 25.55 12.66
CA HIS A 459 -2.77 24.12 12.77
C HIS A 459 -2.28 23.70 14.15
N ILE A 460 -1.74 24.63 14.94
CA ILE A 460 -1.23 24.34 16.29
C ILE A 460 -1.43 25.52 17.22
N THR A 461 -1.79 25.23 18.47
CA THR A 461 -1.80 26.21 19.56
C THR A 461 -1.02 25.64 20.76
N VAL A 462 -0.55 26.52 21.63
CA VAL A 462 0.14 26.10 22.87
C VAL A 462 -0.83 25.33 23.77
N GLY A 463 -2.08 25.77 23.87
CA GLY A 463 -3.12 25.08 24.64
C GLY A 463 -3.47 23.72 24.07
N GLY A 464 -3.60 23.61 22.74
CA GLY A 464 -3.84 22.35 22.03
C GLY A 464 -2.71 21.34 22.22
N LEU A 465 -1.44 21.79 22.24
CA LEU A 465 -0.30 20.94 22.57
C LEU A 465 -0.42 20.35 23.98
N TYR A 466 -0.74 21.17 24.98
CA TYR A 466 -0.95 20.68 26.34
C TYR A 466 -2.16 19.75 26.42
N ALA A 467 -3.24 20.02 25.68
CA ALA A 467 -4.43 19.17 25.67
C ALA A 467 -4.11 17.78 25.09
N ASP A 468 -3.41 17.71 23.96
CA ASP A 468 -2.97 16.44 23.37
C ASP A 468 -2.06 15.64 24.29
N TRP A 469 -1.07 16.30 24.90
CA TRP A 469 -0.18 15.68 25.88
C TRP A 469 -0.96 15.18 27.10
N ALA A 470 -1.86 15.99 27.66
CA ALA A 470 -2.64 15.63 28.83
C ALA A 470 -3.57 14.43 28.55
N VAL A 471 -4.17 14.33 27.36
CA VAL A 471 -4.96 13.14 26.97
C VAL A 471 -4.10 11.87 26.96
N VAL A 472 -2.90 11.94 26.40
CA VAL A 472 -1.98 10.79 26.37
C VAL A 472 -1.54 10.43 27.80
N GLN A 473 -1.18 11.42 28.61
CA GLN A 473 -0.75 11.22 29.99
C GLN A 473 -1.87 10.63 30.85
N PHE A 474 -3.10 11.14 30.70
CA PHE A 474 -4.27 10.61 31.37
C PHE A 474 -4.50 9.12 31.06
N LYS A 475 -4.42 8.74 29.78
CA LYS A 475 -4.56 7.33 29.38
C LYS A 475 -3.44 6.45 29.94
N ALA A 476 -2.22 6.97 29.99
CA ALA A 476 -1.06 6.24 30.47
C ALA A 476 -1.03 6.07 32.00
N GLU A 477 -1.41 7.11 32.75
CA GLU A 477 -1.38 7.10 34.22
C GLU A 477 -2.72 6.62 34.78
N CYS A 478 -3.80 7.36 34.51
CA CYS A 478 -5.11 7.17 35.16
C CYS A 478 -5.86 5.91 34.69
N LEU A 479 -5.66 5.48 33.43
CA LEU A 479 -6.33 4.30 32.87
C LEU A 479 -5.43 3.04 32.85
N SER A 480 -4.25 3.07 33.46
CA SER A 480 -3.37 1.91 33.53
C SER A 480 -3.95 0.82 34.44
N ALA A 481 -3.67 -0.45 34.12
CA ALA A 481 -4.11 -1.59 34.94
C ALA A 481 -3.51 -1.59 36.36
N THR A 482 -2.41 -0.86 36.57
CA THR A 482 -1.72 -0.73 37.85
C THR A 482 -2.19 0.48 38.67
N CYS A 483 -3.02 1.36 38.12
CA CYS A 483 -3.52 2.54 38.81
C CYS A 483 -4.56 2.17 39.88
N ARG A 484 -4.25 2.47 41.15
CA ARG A 484 -5.17 2.26 42.28
C ARG A 484 -5.97 3.51 42.65
N GLN A 485 -5.46 4.70 42.33
CA GLN A 485 -6.06 5.99 42.68
C GLN A 485 -6.06 6.93 41.46
N PRO A 486 -7.00 6.75 40.52
CA PRO A 486 -7.04 7.53 39.28
C PRO A 486 -7.26 9.03 39.50
N LEU A 487 -8.04 9.42 40.51
CA LEU A 487 -8.35 10.82 40.80
C LEU A 487 -7.12 11.60 41.27
N GLU A 488 -6.30 11.03 42.16
CA GLU A 488 -5.05 11.67 42.62
C GLU A 488 -4.06 11.88 41.47
N GLN A 489 -3.94 10.90 40.56
CA GLN A 489 -3.12 11.03 39.36
C GLN A 489 -3.68 12.08 38.39
N PHE A 490 -5.00 12.16 38.28
CA PHE A 490 -5.67 13.20 37.48
C PHE A 490 -5.40 14.61 38.03
N GLU A 491 -5.41 14.80 39.34
CA GLU A 491 -5.10 16.08 39.97
C GLU A 491 -3.69 16.58 39.64
N ALA A 492 -2.73 15.69 39.41
CA ALA A 492 -1.39 16.07 38.96
C ALA A 492 -1.40 16.76 37.57
N LEU A 493 -2.42 16.53 36.74
CA LEU A 493 -2.58 17.18 35.44
C LEU A 493 -3.06 18.64 35.54
N ARG A 494 -3.55 19.06 36.71
CA ARG A 494 -4.13 20.39 36.94
C ARG A 494 -3.21 21.55 36.54
N MET A 495 -1.91 21.42 36.76
CA MET A 495 -0.95 22.47 36.41
C MET A 495 -0.86 22.73 34.90
N TYR A 496 -1.23 21.74 34.08
CA TYR A 496 -1.23 21.86 32.62
C TYR A 496 -2.55 22.42 32.09
N PHE A 497 -3.67 22.16 32.78
CA PHE A 497 -4.97 22.79 32.47
C PHE A 497 -4.92 24.32 32.56
N GLN A 498 -4.04 24.87 33.42
CA GLN A 498 -3.78 26.32 33.51
C GLN A 498 -3.13 26.93 32.24
N LYS A 499 -2.74 26.09 31.28
CA LYS A 499 -2.14 26.51 30.00
C LYS A 499 -3.07 26.33 28.80
N MET A 500 -4.31 25.89 29.04
CA MET A 500 -5.31 25.54 28.04
C MET A 500 -6.41 26.61 27.97
N SER A 501 -6.94 26.88 26.78
CA SER A 501 -8.14 27.70 26.62
C SER A 501 -9.42 26.90 26.99
N ALA A 502 -10.57 27.57 27.07
CA ALA A 502 -11.86 26.90 27.29
C ALA A 502 -12.15 25.81 26.23
N ALA A 503 -11.87 26.10 24.95
CA ALA A 503 -12.00 25.15 23.86
C ALA A 503 -11.07 23.94 24.01
N ASP A 504 -9.82 24.16 24.44
CA ASP A 504 -8.85 23.09 24.68
C ASP A 504 -9.27 22.20 25.87
N LEU A 505 -9.77 22.80 26.96
CA LEU A 505 -10.30 22.06 28.11
C LEU A 505 -11.53 21.22 27.72
N LEU A 506 -12.44 21.77 26.93
CA LEU A 506 -13.60 21.04 26.40
C LEU A 506 -13.16 19.85 25.54
N SER A 507 -12.18 20.07 24.65
CA SER A 507 -11.59 19.02 23.82
C SER A 507 -10.94 17.92 24.67
N PHE A 508 -10.18 18.29 25.71
CA PHE A 508 -9.61 17.35 26.68
C PHE A 508 -10.70 16.53 27.37
N VAL A 509 -11.74 17.16 27.94
CA VAL A 509 -12.83 16.47 28.63
C VAL A 509 -13.48 15.43 27.73
N LYS A 510 -13.82 15.80 26.48
CA LYS A 510 -14.40 14.86 25.51
C LYS A 510 -13.46 13.69 25.18
N ARG A 511 -12.17 13.95 24.95
CA ARG A 511 -11.20 12.93 24.50
C ARG A 511 -10.61 12.08 25.61
N ALA A 512 -10.61 12.57 26.85
CA ALA A 512 -10.10 11.90 28.02
C ALA A 512 -11.24 11.26 28.83
N ILE A 513 -12.22 12.02 29.29
CA ILE A 513 -13.21 11.56 30.28
C ILE A 513 -14.36 10.78 29.62
N PHE A 514 -14.84 11.24 28.46
CA PHE A 514 -15.95 10.62 27.72
C PHE A 514 -15.51 9.56 26.69
N CYS A 515 -14.22 9.22 26.63
CA CYS A 515 -13.75 8.18 25.72
C CYS A 515 -14.09 6.77 26.21
N HIS A 516 -14.31 5.85 25.27
CA HIS A 516 -14.66 4.45 25.53
C HIS A 516 -13.89 3.79 26.69
N GLN A 517 -12.56 3.96 26.68
CA GLN A 517 -11.67 3.35 27.69
C GLN A 517 -11.93 3.87 29.11
N SER A 518 -12.25 5.16 29.24
CA SER A 518 -12.59 5.76 30.53
C SER A 518 -13.92 5.28 31.05
N VAL A 519 -14.91 5.17 30.17
CA VAL A 519 -16.24 4.67 30.52
C VAL A 519 -16.20 3.24 31.03
N LEU A 520 -15.32 2.40 30.48
CA LEU A 520 -15.16 1.02 30.91
C LEU A 520 -14.37 0.84 32.22
N LYS A 521 -13.39 1.73 32.48
CA LYS A 521 -12.43 1.57 33.59
C LYS A 521 -12.72 2.43 34.81
N LEU A 522 -13.41 3.55 34.64
CA LEU A 522 -13.72 4.50 35.69
C LEU A 522 -15.23 4.52 35.96
N ASP A 523 -15.60 4.58 37.23
CA ASP A 523 -16.95 4.80 37.67
C ASP A 523 -17.41 6.25 37.40
N VAL A 524 -18.72 6.47 37.53
CA VAL A 524 -19.35 7.77 37.22
C VAL A 524 -18.93 8.83 38.23
N ASP A 525 -18.85 8.48 39.52
CA ASP A 525 -18.50 9.42 40.59
C ASP A 525 -17.05 9.92 40.43
N SER A 526 -16.11 9.02 40.11
CA SER A 526 -14.73 9.40 39.77
C SER A 526 -14.67 10.34 38.57
N ARG A 527 -15.43 10.08 37.50
CA ARG A 527 -15.43 10.92 36.29
C ARG A 527 -16.10 12.27 36.53
N GLU A 528 -17.14 12.34 37.34
CA GLU A 528 -17.76 13.58 37.79
C GLU A 528 -16.73 14.45 38.55
N ALA A 529 -16.02 13.86 39.52
CA ALA A 529 -14.99 14.55 40.28
C ALA A 529 -13.84 15.08 39.38
N MET A 530 -13.46 14.32 38.35
CA MET A 530 -12.47 14.78 37.36
C MET A 530 -12.97 16.00 36.56
N ILE A 531 -14.24 16.02 36.16
CA ILE A 531 -14.84 17.20 35.50
C ILE A 531 -14.87 18.40 36.46
N ASP A 532 -15.17 18.20 37.74
CA ASP A 532 -15.11 19.26 38.75
C ASP A 532 -13.71 19.85 38.91
N VAL A 533 -12.66 19.03 38.86
CA VAL A 533 -11.27 19.52 38.86
C VAL A 533 -11.01 20.42 37.64
N VAL A 534 -11.50 20.04 36.45
CA VAL A 534 -11.37 20.86 35.23
C VAL A 534 -12.15 22.17 35.35
N LEU A 535 -13.40 22.13 35.80
CA LEU A 535 -14.24 23.31 36.01
C LEU A 535 -13.63 24.27 37.05
N ASN A 536 -13.14 23.74 38.17
CA ASN A 536 -12.46 24.52 39.20
C ASN A 536 -11.18 25.16 38.66
N CYS A 537 -10.42 24.46 37.83
CA CYS A 537 -9.25 25.02 37.17
C CYS A 537 -9.62 26.14 36.18
N GLY A 538 -10.70 25.99 35.41
CA GLY A 538 -11.20 27.04 34.52
C GLY A 538 -11.68 28.29 35.27
N ARG A 539 -12.39 28.12 36.39
CA ARG A 539 -12.79 29.25 37.26
C ARG A 539 -11.60 30.00 37.83
N GLN A 540 -10.53 29.28 38.21
CA GLN A 540 -9.27 29.90 38.66
C GLN A 540 -8.57 30.70 37.56
N GLN A 541 -8.85 30.40 36.29
CA GLN A 541 -8.39 31.17 35.13
C GLN A 541 -9.37 32.29 34.73
N HIS A 542 -10.35 32.61 35.58
CA HIS A 542 -11.41 33.58 35.33
C HIS A 542 -12.33 33.24 34.13
N LEU A 543 -12.44 31.97 33.75
CA LEU A 543 -13.47 31.53 32.80
C LEU A 543 -14.83 31.56 33.48
N THR A 544 -15.78 32.26 32.85
CA THR A 544 -17.18 32.36 33.29
C THR A 544 -18.09 31.56 32.37
N ASN A 545 -19.33 31.33 32.81
CA ASN A 545 -20.36 30.65 32.02
C ASN A 545 -20.83 31.47 30.79
N GLU A 546 -20.29 32.68 30.58
CA GLU A 546 -20.47 33.45 29.35
C GLU A 546 -19.64 32.87 28.20
N ASN A 547 -18.57 32.12 28.48
CA ASN A 547 -17.80 31.42 27.47
C ASN A 547 -18.55 30.14 27.05
N PRO A 548 -18.92 29.99 25.76
CA PRO A 548 -19.75 28.88 25.31
C PRO A 548 -19.07 27.51 25.48
N ASP A 549 -17.75 27.42 25.30
CA ASP A 549 -17.01 26.17 25.48
C ASP A 549 -16.93 25.77 26.96
N PHE A 550 -16.77 26.75 27.84
CA PHE A 550 -16.73 26.51 29.29
C PHE A 550 -18.10 26.11 29.84
N LEU A 551 -19.17 26.78 29.40
CA LEU A 551 -20.55 26.38 29.71
C LEU A 551 -20.82 24.94 29.27
N LYS A 552 -20.33 24.56 28.09
CA LYS A 552 -20.50 23.21 27.55
C LYS A 552 -19.82 22.13 28.38
N ILE A 553 -18.72 22.43 29.09
CA ILE A 553 -18.12 21.48 30.04
C ILE A 553 -19.06 21.23 31.22
N GLN A 554 -19.76 22.27 31.69
CA GLN A 554 -20.77 22.14 32.74
C GLN A 554 -21.99 21.34 32.25
N GLU A 555 -22.48 21.62 31.04
CA GLU A 555 -23.56 20.84 30.42
C GLU A 555 -23.17 19.35 30.25
N LEU A 556 -21.91 19.06 29.90
CA LEU A 556 -21.41 17.69 29.82
C LEU A 556 -21.38 17.00 31.19
N LYS A 557 -21.10 17.73 32.28
CA LYS A 557 -21.20 17.19 33.64
C LYS A 557 -22.64 16.75 33.92
N ASP A 558 -23.61 17.62 33.65
CA ASP A 558 -25.03 17.33 33.88
C ASP A 558 -25.50 16.17 32.98
N TYR A 559 -25.04 16.14 31.73
CA TYR A 559 -25.29 15.05 30.78
C TYR A 559 -24.78 13.71 31.27
N LEU A 560 -23.53 13.65 31.78
CA LEU A 560 -22.94 12.42 32.35
C LEU A 560 -23.84 11.84 33.44
N LEU A 561 -24.28 12.69 34.38
CA LEU A 561 -25.14 12.26 35.49
C LEU A 561 -26.52 11.79 35.00
N GLN A 562 -27.11 12.50 34.03
CA GLN A 562 -28.40 12.13 33.47
C GLN A 562 -28.35 10.79 32.71
N VAL A 563 -27.28 10.53 31.94
CA VAL A 563 -27.10 9.25 31.23
C VAL A 563 -26.97 8.11 32.22
N TRP A 564 -26.10 8.22 33.22
CA TRP A 564 -25.81 7.12 34.14
C TRP A 564 -26.85 6.94 35.25
N TYR A 565 -27.71 7.94 35.50
CA TYR A 565 -28.91 7.75 36.31
C TYR A 565 -29.81 6.63 35.74
N LEU A 566 -29.83 6.45 34.41
CA LEU A 566 -30.62 5.41 33.74
C LEU A 566 -30.16 3.98 34.06
N GLU A 567 -28.91 3.79 34.49
CA GLU A 567 -28.40 2.47 34.88
C GLU A 567 -29.16 1.92 36.10
N ARG A 568 -29.61 2.80 37.01
CA ARG A 568 -30.36 2.42 38.21
C ARG A 568 -31.77 1.91 37.91
N ASP A 569 -32.36 2.36 36.81
CA ASP A 569 -33.74 2.08 36.42
C ASP A 569 -33.89 0.85 35.49
N SER A 570 -32.79 0.17 35.13
CA SER A 570 -32.76 -0.75 33.99
C SER A 570 -32.18 -2.13 34.29
N SER A 571 -32.70 -3.16 33.64
CA SER A 571 -32.10 -4.50 33.59
C SER A 571 -30.74 -4.50 32.88
N LYS A 572 -29.87 -5.47 33.21
CA LYS A 572 -28.42 -5.59 32.88
C LYS A 572 -27.98 -5.36 31.41
N ASN A 573 -28.90 -5.19 30.46
CA ASN A 573 -28.61 -5.09 29.03
C ASN A 573 -28.48 -3.66 28.48
N ILE A 574 -28.79 -2.61 29.25
CA ILE A 574 -28.73 -1.23 28.72
C ILE A 574 -27.33 -0.61 28.69
N ARG A 575 -26.38 -1.18 29.44
CA ARG A 575 -25.05 -0.58 29.65
C ARG A 575 -24.32 -0.27 28.35
N ASN A 576 -24.46 -1.10 27.31
CA ASN A 576 -23.87 -0.85 25.99
C ASN A 576 -24.39 0.45 25.35
N TYR A 577 -25.69 0.73 25.49
CA TYR A 577 -26.27 1.99 25.01
C TYR A 577 -25.85 3.18 25.86
N LEU A 578 -25.70 3.01 27.17
CA LEU A 578 -25.19 4.06 28.06
C LEU A 578 -23.75 4.46 27.68
N VAL A 579 -22.88 3.49 27.39
CA VAL A 579 -21.51 3.76 26.90
C VAL A 579 -21.54 4.57 25.60
N ARG A 580 -22.39 4.19 24.64
CA ARG A 580 -22.53 4.91 23.37
C ARG A 580 -23.11 6.32 23.55
N LEU A 581 -24.05 6.50 24.48
CA LEU A 581 -24.60 7.82 24.82
C LEU A 581 -23.53 8.70 25.47
N ASP A 582 -22.71 8.14 26.35
CA ASP A 582 -21.59 8.84 26.98
C ASP A 582 -20.60 9.35 25.92
N GLU A 583 -20.19 8.48 25.00
CA GLU A 583 -19.30 8.81 23.88
C GLU A 583 -19.88 9.89 22.95
N ALA A 584 -21.21 9.95 22.81
CA ALA A 584 -21.88 10.98 22.01
C ALA A 584 -21.71 12.39 22.59
N CYS A 585 -21.31 12.55 23.86
CA CYS A 585 -21.01 13.85 24.48
C CYS A 585 -22.14 14.90 24.27
N GLY A 586 -23.41 14.49 24.38
CA GLY A 586 -24.56 15.37 24.16
C GLY A 586 -24.85 15.75 22.70
N ASP A 587 -24.18 15.13 21.72
CA ASP A 587 -24.47 15.36 20.30
C ASP A 587 -25.82 14.75 19.91
N SER A 588 -26.79 15.62 19.62
CA SER A 588 -28.16 15.23 19.31
C SER A 588 -28.28 14.33 18.07
N ASP A 589 -27.38 14.43 17.07
CA ASP A 589 -27.42 13.55 15.88
C ASP A 589 -26.91 12.14 16.20
N ALA A 590 -25.82 12.05 16.95
CA ALA A 590 -25.31 10.77 17.46
C ALA A 590 -26.33 10.10 18.39
N ILE A 591 -26.94 10.85 19.30
CA ILE A 591 -28.00 10.35 20.20
C ILE A 591 -29.21 9.85 19.39
N SER A 592 -29.64 10.57 18.35
CA SER A 592 -30.74 10.14 17.47
C SER A 592 -30.47 8.78 16.81
N THR A 593 -29.23 8.58 16.34
CA THR A 593 -28.80 7.29 15.77
C THR A 593 -28.81 6.19 16.83
N ILE A 594 -28.38 6.50 18.06
CA ILE A 594 -28.41 5.54 19.18
C ILE A 594 -29.86 5.16 19.53
N ILE A 595 -30.78 6.12 19.60
CA ILE A 595 -32.22 5.89 19.85
C ILE A 595 -32.81 4.98 18.77
N GLN A 596 -32.52 5.22 17.50
CA GLN A 596 -32.98 4.35 16.40
C GLN A 596 -32.49 2.91 16.57
N THR A 597 -31.23 2.70 16.96
CA THR A 597 -30.72 1.35 17.23
C THR A 597 -31.29 0.71 18.49
N ALA A 598 -31.63 1.51 19.51
CA ALA A 598 -32.20 1.02 20.76
C ALA A 598 -33.70 0.71 20.64
N LEU A 599 -34.42 1.40 19.75
CA LEU A 599 -35.82 1.15 19.43
C LEU A 599 -36.06 -0.27 18.87
N LEU A 600 -35.08 -0.81 18.14
CA LEU A 600 -35.12 -2.15 17.55
C LEU A 600 -34.73 -3.26 18.54
N ASP A 601 -34.17 -2.92 19.71
CA ASP A 601 -33.77 -3.90 20.72
C ASP A 601 -34.90 -4.10 21.73
N ALA A 602 -35.52 -5.28 21.71
CA ALA A 602 -36.60 -5.63 22.62
C ALA A 602 -36.17 -5.70 24.10
N SER A 603 -34.87 -5.76 24.40
CA SER A 603 -34.36 -5.83 25.78
C SER A 603 -34.36 -4.49 26.53
N VAL A 604 -34.49 -3.37 25.80
CA VAL A 604 -34.57 -2.03 26.38
C VAL A 604 -36.03 -1.69 26.66
N SER A 605 -36.39 -1.14 27.82
CA SER A 605 -37.78 -0.78 28.11
C SER A 605 -38.19 0.56 27.46
N THR A 606 -39.48 0.70 27.13
CA THR A 606 -40.01 1.90 26.46
C THR A 606 -39.89 3.15 27.32
N HIS A 607 -40.06 3.01 28.64
CA HIS A 607 -39.82 4.08 29.63
C HIS A 607 -38.37 4.61 29.59
N VAL A 608 -37.37 3.73 29.43
CA VAL A 608 -35.99 4.17 29.35
C VAL A 608 -35.70 4.84 28.00
N LEU A 609 -36.28 4.36 26.91
CA LEU A 609 -36.21 5.03 25.61
C LEU A 609 -36.84 6.44 25.65
N GLN A 610 -37.94 6.64 26.39
CA GLN A 610 -38.53 7.96 26.60
C GLN A 610 -37.55 8.89 27.35
N LYS A 611 -36.84 8.38 28.38
CA LYS A 611 -35.82 9.17 29.08
C LYS A 611 -34.63 9.49 28.17
N ILE A 612 -34.17 8.55 27.34
CA ILE A 612 -33.09 8.80 26.37
C ILE A 612 -33.54 9.83 25.31
N ALA A 613 -34.78 9.76 24.84
CA ALA A 613 -35.33 10.74 23.88
C ALA A 613 -35.36 12.16 24.46
N LYS A 614 -35.59 12.31 25.77
CA LYS A 614 -35.49 13.63 26.45
C LYS A 614 -34.08 14.19 26.45
N LEU A 615 -33.03 13.36 26.42
CA LEU A 615 -31.64 13.81 26.34
C LEU A 615 -31.29 14.45 24.99
N SER A 616 -31.94 14.03 23.89
CA SER A 616 -31.64 14.57 22.55
C SER A 616 -32.23 15.96 22.33
N ASN A 617 -33.30 16.29 23.07
CA ASN A 617 -34.10 17.52 22.98
C ASN A 617 -34.55 17.90 21.54
N LYS A 618 -34.50 16.95 20.59
CA LYS A 618 -34.83 17.15 19.17
C LYS A 618 -36.24 16.71 18.81
N LYS A 619 -36.66 15.55 19.28
CA LYS A 619 -37.91 14.88 18.88
C LYS A 619 -38.45 14.05 20.05
N ALA A 620 -39.79 13.95 20.15
CA ALA A 620 -40.42 12.99 21.05
C ALA A 620 -40.17 11.55 20.58
N LEU A 621 -40.25 10.57 21.49
CA LEU A 621 -40.12 9.15 21.16
C LEU A 621 -41.10 8.75 20.04
N SER A 622 -42.31 9.29 20.08
CA SER A 622 -43.35 9.04 19.07
C SER A 622 -42.92 9.41 17.65
N SER A 623 -42.14 10.49 17.48
CA SER A 623 -41.62 10.90 16.17
C SER A 623 -40.53 9.96 15.67
N TYR A 624 -39.64 9.44 16.54
CA TYR A 624 -38.66 8.43 16.15
C TYR A 624 -39.31 7.11 15.73
N ILE A 625 -40.40 6.72 16.41
CA ILE A 625 -41.20 5.55 16.02
C ILE A 625 -41.87 5.79 14.67
N THR A 626 -42.42 6.99 14.42
CA THR A 626 -43.00 7.36 13.12
C THR A 626 -41.95 7.28 11.99
N ASP A 627 -40.73 7.77 12.21
CA ASP A 627 -39.65 7.67 11.23
C ASP A 627 -39.33 6.20 10.88
N LEU A 628 -39.29 5.29 11.88
CA LEU A 628 -39.09 3.85 11.66
C LEU A 628 -40.29 3.18 10.96
N LEU A 629 -41.52 3.64 11.22
CA LEU A 629 -42.72 3.13 10.54
C LEU A 629 -42.76 3.55 9.06
N HIS A 630 -42.18 4.70 8.70
CA HIS A 630 -41.97 5.05 7.29
C HIS A 630 -40.92 4.18 6.61
N SER A 631 -39.87 3.77 7.34
CA SER A 631 -38.78 2.92 6.85
C SER A 631 -38.76 1.54 7.53
N LEU A 632 -39.83 0.77 7.35
CA LEU A 632 -39.99 -0.52 8.03
C LEU A 632 -38.86 -1.51 7.69
N PRO A 633 -38.23 -2.14 8.69
CA PRO A 633 -37.20 -3.15 8.46
C PRO A 633 -37.80 -4.44 7.91
N SER A 634 -37.06 -5.15 7.05
CA SER A 634 -37.52 -6.40 6.39
C SER A 634 -37.68 -7.58 7.35
N GLN A 635 -37.07 -7.55 8.53
CA GLN A 635 -37.13 -8.64 9.50
C GLN A 635 -38.38 -8.53 10.39
N ALA A 636 -39.14 -9.63 10.48
CA ALA A 636 -40.39 -9.70 11.23
C ALA A 636 -40.24 -9.44 12.75
N SER A 637 -39.10 -9.81 13.35
CA SER A 637 -38.79 -9.55 14.76
C SER A 637 -38.69 -8.06 15.10
N PHE A 638 -38.10 -7.27 14.20
CA PHE A 638 -38.00 -5.82 14.37
C PHE A 638 -39.37 -5.14 14.20
N ILE A 639 -40.18 -5.59 13.24
CA ILE A 639 -41.56 -5.08 13.08
C ILE A 639 -42.38 -5.36 14.35
N THR A 640 -42.28 -6.57 14.90
CA THR A 640 -42.95 -6.94 16.17
C THR A 640 -42.52 -6.05 17.32
N THR A 641 -41.21 -5.76 17.42
CA THR A 641 -40.66 -4.87 18.45
C THR A 641 -41.19 -3.45 18.29
N ILE A 642 -41.24 -2.91 17.07
CA ILE A 642 -41.78 -1.57 16.78
C ILE A 642 -43.27 -1.49 17.14
N LEU A 643 -44.08 -2.48 16.77
CA LEU A 643 -45.51 -2.52 17.13
C LEU A 643 -45.70 -2.58 18.65
N GLN A 644 -44.87 -3.34 19.37
CA GLN A 644 -44.87 -3.34 20.83
C GLN A 644 -44.54 -1.95 21.40
N ARG A 645 -43.59 -1.20 20.82
CA ARG A 645 -43.30 0.18 21.24
C ARG A 645 -44.49 1.10 21.06
N VAL A 646 -45.22 0.96 19.94
CA VAL A 646 -46.43 1.74 19.67
C VAL A 646 -47.50 1.43 20.73
N GLU A 647 -47.71 0.16 21.06
CA GLU A 647 -48.65 -0.25 22.11
C GLU A 647 -48.30 0.33 23.48
N ASP A 648 -47.02 0.25 23.86
CA ASP A 648 -46.52 0.81 25.12
C ASP A 648 -46.73 2.33 25.17
N CYS A 649 -46.43 3.05 24.07
CA CYS A 649 -46.66 4.49 23.98
C CYS A 649 -48.15 4.84 24.10
N LEU A 650 -49.03 4.08 23.42
CA LEU A 650 -50.48 4.27 23.49
C LEU A 650 -51.02 3.99 24.90
N ALA A 651 -50.48 2.99 25.61
CA ALA A 651 -50.83 2.70 26.99
C ALA A 651 -50.48 3.87 27.94
N HIS A 652 -49.45 4.64 27.61
CA HIS A 652 -49.02 5.84 28.34
C HIS A 652 -49.61 7.15 27.79
N GLY A 653 -50.55 7.09 26.84
CA GLY A 653 -51.26 8.25 26.31
C GLY A 653 -50.49 9.06 25.25
N GLU A 654 -49.35 8.57 24.77
CA GLU A 654 -48.60 9.18 23.67
C GLU A 654 -49.12 8.66 22.32
N LYS A 655 -49.46 9.58 21.40
CA LYS A 655 -49.89 9.25 20.03
C LYS A 655 -48.92 9.88 19.03
N GLY A 656 -48.63 9.17 17.94
CA GLY A 656 -47.93 9.74 16.79
C GLY A 656 -48.90 10.19 15.71
N ASP A 657 -48.58 11.31 15.05
CA ASP A 657 -49.47 12.02 14.11
C ASP A 657 -49.90 11.18 12.89
N SER A 658 -49.13 10.15 12.54
CA SER A 658 -49.33 9.33 11.33
C SER A 658 -49.52 7.83 11.62
N TRP A 659 -49.62 7.42 12.88
CA TRP A 659 -49.65 5.98 13.22
C TRP A 659 -50.86 5.25 12.65
N SER A 660 -52.03 5.90 12.61
CA SER A 660 -53.26 5.34 12.03
C SER A 660 -53.11 4.99 10.54
N ILE A 661 -52.40 5.84 9.79
CA ILE A 661 -52.18 5.68 8.34
C ILE A 661 -51.06 4.66 8.06
N LEU A 662 -50.02 4.62 8.90
CA LEU A 662 -48.83 3.80 8.66
C LEU A 662 -49.00 2.34 9.10
N ILE A 663 -49.82 2.08 10.13
CA ILE A 663 -50.02 0.72 10.67
C ILE A 663 -51.13 -0.03 9.92
N GLY A 664 -52.14 0.67 9.38
CA GLY A 664 -53.21 0.07 8.57
C GLY A 664 -52.70 -0.84 7.44
N PRO A 665 -51.78 -0.40 6.56
CA PRO A 665 -51.25 -1.23 5.48
C PRO A 665 -50.54 -2.51 5.93
N LEU A 666 -50.10 -2.60 7.19
CA LEU A 666 -49.46 -3.81 7.73
C LEU A 666 -50.46 -4.97 7.90
N THR A 667 -51.76 -4.70 8.03
CA THR A 667 -52.78 -5.75 8.17
C THR A 667 -53.06 -6.48 6.85
N GLU A 668 -52.82 -5.82 5.72
CA GLU A 668 -53.13 -6.32 4.37
C GLU A 668 -51.95 -7.06 3.71
N ARG A 669 -50.73 -6.90 4.22
CA ARG A 669 -49.52 -7.54 3.68
C ARG A 669 -49.49 -9.04 3.94
N THR A 670 -49.81 -9.85 2.92
CA THR A 670 -49.82 -11.32 2.97
C THR A 670 -48.45 -11.94 3.28
N GLU A 671 -47.37 -11.23 3.01
CA GLU A 671 -45.98 -11.61 3.29
C GLU A 671 -45.64 -11.62 4.80
N LEU A 672 -46.45 -10.95 5.63
CA LEU A 672 -46.21 -10.85 7.08
C LEU A 672 -46.91 -11.98 7.86
N PRO A 673 -46.27 -12.50 8.93
CA PRO A 673 -46.86 -13.46 9.86
C PRO A 673 -48.24 -13.03 10.40
N THR A 674 -49.13 -13.99 10.63
CA THR A 674 -50.48 -13.78 11.16
C THR A 674 -50.48 -13.07 12.53
N SER A 675 -49.46 -13.30 13.34
CA SER A 675 -49.27 -12.64 14.64
C SER A 675 -49.07 -11.12 14.50
N ILE A 676 -48.21 -10.69 13.57
CA ILE A 676 -47.92 -9.28 13.30
C ILE A 676 -49.16 -8.58 12.72
N ARG A 677 -49.85 -9.23 11.78
CA ARG A 677 -51.09 -8.70 11.20
C ARG A 677 -52.20 -8.53 12.25
N LYS A 678 -52.31 -9.47 13.19
CA LYS A 678 -53.25 -9.38 14.31
C LYS A 678 -52.90 -8.24 15.26
N GLN A 679 -51.62 -8.09 15.63
CA GLN A 679 -51.17 -7.01 16.50
C GLN A 679 -51.38 -5.63 15.85
N ALA A 680 -51.03 -5.48 14.56
CA ALA A 680 -51.28 -4.26 13.80
C ALA A 680 -52.78 -3.92 13.74
N ALA A 681 -53.66 -4.90 13.55
CA ALA A 681 -55.12 -4.69 13.55
C ALA A 681 -55.65 -4.24 14.92
N GLN A 682 -55.13 -4.81 16.01
CA GLN A 682 -55.48 -4.41 17.38
C GLN A 682 -55.04 -2.97 17.69
N ILE A 683 -53.85 -2.59 17.24
CA ILE A 683 -53.32 -1.22 17.39
C ILE A 683 -54.15 -0.23 16.56
N SER A 684 -54.46 -0.54 15.30
CA SER A 684 -55.30 0.29 14.43
C SER A 684 -56.69 0.52 15.03
N GLN A 685 -57.30 -0.49 15.64
CA GLN A 685 -58.59 -0.37 16.35
C GLN A 685 -58.53 0.60 17.54
N ARG A 686 -57.38 0.69 18.23
CA ARG A 686 -57.16 1.65 19.33
C ARG A 686 -56.86 3.07 18.83
N LEU A 687 -56.37 3.21 17.59
CA LEU A 687 -55.95 4.47 16.99
C LEU A 687 -57.08 5.23 16.27
N GLY A 688 -58.12 4.56 15.78
CA GLY A 688 -59.24 5.19 15.07
C GLY A 688 -60.58 4.48 15.30
N ALA A 689 -61.57 5.25 15.77
CA ALA A 689 -62.98 4.88 15.82
C ALA A 689 -63.72 5.64 14.71
N ASN A 690 -64.29 4.91 13.74
CA ASN A 690 -65.27 5.40 12.77
C ASN A 690 -66.33 4.30 12.54
N TYR A 691 -67.62 4.64 12.70
CA TYR A 691 -68.76 3.71 12.62
C TYR A 691 -68.84 2.93 11.29
N ASN A 692 -68.30 3.48 10.19
CA ASN A 692 -68.22 2.80 8.89
C ASN A 692 -67.15 1.70 8.83
N GLU A 693 -66.09 1.77 9.65
CA GLU A 693 -65.05 0.74 9.71
C GLU A 693 -65.49 -0.48 10.53
N GLU A 694 -66.39 -0.31 11.52
CA GLU A 694 -66.95 -1.43 12.27
C GLU A 694 -67.89 -2.28 11.40
N LEU A 695 -68.70 -1.65 10.54
CA LEU A 695 -69.53 -2.33 9.55
C LEU A 695 -68.70 -3.07 8.49
N GLU A 696 -67.61 -2.45 8.04
CA GLU A 696 -66.69 -3.08 7.09
C GLU A 696 -65.87 -4.21 7.73
N ALA A 697 -65.45 -4.05 8.98
CA ALA A 697 -64.81 -5.11 9.76
C ALA A 697 -65.78 -6.27 10.04
N LEU A 698 -67.06 -5.97 10.31
CA LEU A 698 -68.10 -6.98 10.47
C LEU A 698 -68.33 -7.75 9.17
N ARG A 699 -68.34 -7.06 8.02
CA ARG A 699 -68.40 -7.69 6.69
C ARG A 699 -67.19 -8.61 6.46
N LEU A 700 -65.98 -8.12 6.68
CA LEU A 700 -64.74 -8.91 6.51
C LEU A 700 -64.68 -10.12 7.45
N ARG A 701 -65.12 -10.00 8.71
CA ARG A 701 -65.22 -11.14 9.65
C ARG A 701 -66.23 -12.17 9.15
N THR A 702 -67.36 -11.70 8.61
CA THR A 702 -68.41 -12.56 8.04
C THR A 702 -67.91 -13.30 6.80
N GLU A 703 -67.20 -12.61 5.89
CA GLU A 703 -66.54 -13.23 4.73
C GLU A 703 -65.47 -14.24 5.13
N ALA A 704 -64.68 -13.96 6.17
CA ALA A 704 -63.64 -14.85 6.64
C ALA A 704 -64.20 -16.19 7.18
N VAL A 705 -65.37 -16.15 7.84
CA VAL A 705 -66.04 -17.35 8.36
C VAL A 705 -66.73 -18.12 7.23
N LEU A 706 -67.45 -17.43 6.34
CA LEU A 706 -68.22 -18.06 5.25
C LEU A 706 -67.37 -18.44 4.02
N ARG A 707 -66.16 -17.87 3.89
CA ARG A 707 -65.25 -18.01 2.74
C ARG A 707 -65.89 -17.62 1.40
N THR A 708 -66.94 -16.80 1.42
CA THR A 708 -67.65 -16.28 0.26
C THR A 708 -67.79 -14.76 0.37
N PRO A 709 -67.83 -14.03 -0.75
CA PRO A 709 -67.96 -12.58 -0.74
C PRO A 709 -69.37 -12.17 -0.27
N VAL A 710 -69.43 -11.21 0.66
CA VAL A 710 -70.66 -10.74 1.32
C VAL A 710 -70.81 -9.24 1.13
N LYS A 711 -72.02 -8.80 0.73
CA LYS A 711 -72.33 -7.37 0.54
C LYS A 711 -72.64 -6.72 1.89
N LEU A 712 -72.24 -5.45 2.04
CA LEU A 712 -72.57 -4.64 3.23
C LEU A 712 -74.06 -4.67 3.59
N SER A 713 -74.94 -4.62 2.59
CA SER A 713 -76.40 -4.65 2.77
C SER A 713 -76.95 -5.94 3.38
N GLN A 714 -76.14 -7.01 3.45
CA GLN A 714 -76.55 -8.30 4.01
C GLN A 714 -76.18 -8.43 5.50
N VAL A 715 -75.36 -7.52 6.03
CA VAL A 715 -74.81 -7.60 7.40
C VAL A 715 -75.00 -6.29 8.17
N CYS A 716 -75.54 -5.25 7.52
CA CYS A 716 -75.60 -3.90 8.07
C CYS A 716 -76.52 -3.74 9.28
N ASP A 717 -77.54 -4.59 9.40
CA ASP A 717 -78.51 -4.54 10.48
C ASP A 717 -78.89 -5.95 10.95
N GLN A 718 -79.47 -6.03 12.14
CA GLN A 718 -79.82 -7.29 12.80
C GLN A 718 -80.81 -8.13 11.96
N ASN A 719 -81.75 -7.50 11.25
CA ASN A 719 -82.74 -8.21 10.44
C ASN A 719 -82.10 -8.81 9.18
N SER A 720 -81.21 -8.06 8.52
CA SER A 720 -80.43 -8.56 7.37
C SER A 720 -79.54 -9.75 7.76
N ARG A 721 -78.90 -9.69 8.94
CA ARG A 721 -78.12 -10.82 9.49
C ARG A 721 -78.99 -12.04 9.79
N TYR A 722 -80.17 -11.84 10.38
CA TYR A 722 -81.11 -12.91 10.65
C TYR A 722 -81.60 -13.61 9.38
N LEU A 723 -81.97 -12.84 8.35
CA LEU A 723 -82.40 -13.38 7.06
C LEU A 723 -81.29 -14.19 6.39
N MET A 724 -80.04 -13.71 6.48
CA MET A 724 -78.88 -14.46 5.98
C MET A 724 -78.66 -15.75 6.77
N PHE A 725 -78.73 -15.70 8.09
CA PHE A 725 -78.66 -16.89 8.94
C PHE A 725 -79.75 -17.90 8.58
N LYS A 726 -81.02 -17.49 8.48
CA LYS A 726 -82.14 -18.35 8.08
C LYS A 726 -81.93 -19.01 6.71
N HIS A 727 -81.44 -18.24 5.75
CA HIS A 727 -81.16 -18.78 4.41
C HIS A 727 -80.07 -19.86 4.45
N LEU A 728 -78.95 -19.59 5.13
CA LEU A 728 -77.86 -20.56 5.27
C LEU A 728 -78.27 -21.78 6.11
N LEU A 729 -79.10 -21.58 7.13
CA LEU A 729 -79.64 -22.66 7.96
C LEU A 729 -80.51 -23.61 7.13
N SER A 730 -81.38 -23.06 6.25
CA SER A 730 -82.23 -23.87 5.36
C SER A 730 -81.47 -24.67 4.30
N GLN A 731 -80.22 -24.28 4.01
CA GLN A 731 -79.33 -24.95 3.07
C GLN A 731 -78.33 -25.90 3.74
N SER A 732 -78.30 -25.93 5.07
CA SER A 732 -77.33 -26.72 5.83
C SER A 732 -77.82 -28.15 6.00
N ASP A 733 -77.18 -29.08 5.30
CA ASP A 733 -77.42 -30.53 5.38
C ASP A 733 -76.28 -31.28 6.12
N SER A 734 -75.19 -30.58 6.44
CA SER A 734 -73.98 -31.15 7.04
C SER A 734 -73.65 -30.56 8.40
N TRP A 735 -72.91 -31.32 9.22
CA TRP A 735 -72.46 -30.86 10.53
C TRP A 735 -71.41 -29.74 10.45
N ASP A 736 -70.53 -29.78 9.45
CA ASP A 736 -69.50 -28.76 9.27
C ASP A 736 -70.11 -27.40 8.94
N THR A 737 -71.18 -27.38 8.14
CA THR A 737 -71.92 -26.14 7.83
C THR A 737 -72.62 -25.58 9.06
N LEU A 738 -73.22 -26.44 9.91
CA LEU A 738 -73.83 -26.00 11.18
C LEU A 738 -72.78 -25.49 12.20
N GLN A 739 -71.58 -26.08 12.24
CA GLN A 739 -70.48 -25.57 13.07
C GLN A 739 -69.97 -24.21 12.56
N GLN A 740 -69.88 -24.02 11.24
CA GLN A 740 -69.54 -22.72 10.65
C GLN A 740 -70.61 -21.67 10.99
N LEU A 741 -71.89 -22.02 10.98
CA LEU A 741 -72.98 -21.12 11.41
C LEU A 741 -72.91 -20.80 12.91
N SER A 742 -72.60 -21.78 13.76
CA SER A 742 -72.38 -21.54 15.19
C SER A 742 -71.23 -20.55 15.44
N LEU A 743 -70.12 -20.71 14.70
CA LEU A 743 -69.00 -19.79 14.74
C LEU A 743 -69.41 -18.40 14.25
N LEU A 744 -70.17 -18.32 13.16
CA LEU A 744 -70.65 -17.06 12.59
C LEU A 744 -71.52 -16.29 13.59
N LEU A 745 -72.51 -16.94 14.21
CA LEU A 745 -73.34 -16.32 15.23
C LEU A 745 -72.49 -15.79 16.40
N SER A 746 -71.46 -16.54 16.82
CA SER A 746 -70.57 -16.08 17.90
C SER A 746 -69.66 -14.89 17.53
N THR A 747 -69.58 -14.52 16.25
CA THR A 747 -68.79 -13.38 15.76
C THR A 747 -69.63 -12.12 15.52
N TRP A 748 -70.96 -12.24 15.48
CA TRP A 748 -71.86 -11.12 15.29
C TRP A 748 -72.25 -10.46 16.63
N PRO A 749 -72.34 -9.13 16.70
CA PRO A 749 -72.88 -8.43 17.86
C PRO A 749 -74.42 -8.54 17.89
N ASP A 750 -75.02 -8.48 19.08
CA ASP A 750 -76.47 -8.42 19.30
C ASP A 750 -77.27 -9.57 18.66
N VAL A 751 -76.75 -10.80 18.79
CA VAL A 751 -77.45 -12.02 18.35
C VAL A 751 -78.46 -12.44 19.42
N ASP A 752 -79.70 -12.64 18.99
CA ASP A 752 -80.79 -13.11 19.85
C ASP A 752 -80.61 -14.60 20.18
N THR A 753 -80.93 -14.99 21.42
CA THR A 753 -80.85 -16.39 21.89
C THR A 753 -81.73 -17.32 21.07
N SER A 754 -82.84 -16.82 20.54
CA SER A 754 -83.73 -17.55 19.63
C SER A 754 -83.00 -18.12 18.40
N TRP A 755 -82.01 -17.42 17.84
CA TRP A 755 -81.27 -17.89 16.65
C TRP A 755 -80.40 -19.10 17.00
N TYR A 756 -79.83 -19.11 18.21
CA TYR A 756 -79.11 -20.28 18.71
C TYR A 756 -80.06 -21.45 19.00
N LEU A 757 -81.26 -21.20 19.51
CA LEU A 757 -82.26 -22.27 19.74
C LEU A 757 -82.70 -22.92 18.42
N GLU A 758 -82.90 -22.12 17.35
CA GLU A 758 -83.20 -22.63 16.01
C GLU A 758 -82.02 -23.42 15.41
N LEU A 759 -80.78 -22.94 15.61
CA LEU A 759 -79.59 -23.69 15.20
C LEU A 759 -79.53 -25.04 15.93
N ILE A 760 -79.73 -25.05 17.24
CA ILE A 760 -79.71 -26.27 18.06
C ILE A 760 -80.81 -27.25 17.62
N GLU A 761 -81.99 -26.75 17.25
CA GLU A 761 -83.09 -27.57 16.73
C GLU A 761 -82.67 -28.29 15.43
N THR A 762 -82.07 -27.59 14.46
CA THR A 762 -81.55 -28.21 13.24
C THR A 762 -80.36 -29.16 13.47
N MET A 763 -79.53 -28.89 14.48
CA MET A 763 -78.44 -29.78 14.90
C MET A 763 -78.94 -31.13 15.44
N ALA A 764 -80.19 -31.20 15.91
CA ALA A 764 -80.81 -32.44 16.34
C ALA A 764 -81.07 -33.39 15.17
N GLU A 765 -81.41 -32.85 14.00
CA GLU A 765 -81.79 -33.62 12.80
C GLU A 765 -80.59 -34.24 12.08
N VAL A 766 -79.38 -33.67 12.24
CA VAL A 766 -78.15 -34.17 11.62
C VAL A 766 -77.54 -35.29 12.45
N SER A 767 -77.33 -36.47 11.88
CA SER A 767 -76.94 -37.68 12.62
C SER A 767 -75.46 -37.77 13.02
N ASN A 768 -74.54 -37.11 12.30
CA ASN A 768 -73.09 -37.23 12.55
C ASN A 768 -72.45 -35.89 12.94
N GLY A 769 -71.81 -35.78 14.11
CA GLY A 769 -71.08 -34.58 14.53
C GLY A 769 -70.68 -34.54 16.02
N GLU A 770 -69.66 -33.75 16.38
CA GLU A 770 -69.26 -33.52 17.78
C GLU A 770 -70.23 -32.57 18.51
N LYS A 771 -71.46 -33.05 18.77
CA LYS A 771 -72.57 -32.22 19.26
C LYS A 771 -72.30 -31.61 20.65
N PHE A 772 -71.69 -32.38 21.54
CA PHE A 772 -71.50 -32.01 22.93
C PHE A 772 -70.65 -30.73 23.11
N LEU A 773 -69.47 -30.67 22.50
CA LEU A 773 -68.53 -29.55 22.67
C LEU A 773 -69.05 -28.24 22.06
N THR A 774 -69.80 -28.34 20.95
CA THR A 774 -70.44 -27.17 20.33
C THR A 774 -71.56 -26.63 21.23
N LEU A 775 -72.46 -27.49 21.72
CA LEU A 775 -73.52 -27.09 22.65
C LEU A 775 -72.94 -26.46 23.93
N GLN A 776 -71.91 -27.07 24.51
CA GLN A 776 -71.25 -26.52 25.69
C GLN A 776 -70.66 -25.13 25.44
N ARG A 777 -70.10 -24.88 24.25
CA ARG A 777 -69.61 -23.56 23.86
C ARG A 777 -70.76 -22.54 23.71
N ILE A 778 -71.90 -22.93 23.16
CA ILE A 778 -73.07 -22.06 22.99
C ILE A 778 -73.63 -21.66 24.36
N PHE A 779 -73.92 -22.63 25.24
CA PHE A 779 -74.49 -22.37 26.58
C PHE A 779 -73.53 -21.66 27.54
N ARG A 780 -72.21 -21.78 27.35
CA ARG A 780 -71.23 -21.01 28.16
C ARG A 780 -71.12 -19.54 27.76
N LYS A 781 -71.37 -19.22 26.49
CA LYS A 781 -71.22 -17.85 25.97
C LYS A 781 -72.51 -17.05 26.02
N ASN A 782 -73.67 -17.72 25.98
CA ASN A 782 -74.98 -17.10 25.90
C ASN A 782 -75.83 -17.49 27.11
N ALA A 783 -76.54 -16.53 27.69
CA ALA A 783 -77.47 -16.76 28.79
C ALA A 783 -78.86 -17.08 28.21
N PHE A 784 -79.36 -18.29 28.46
CA PHE A 784 -80.70 -18.75 28.04
C PHE A 784 -81.64 -18.79 29.24
N GLU A 785 -82.94 -18.61 29.03
CA GLU A 785 -83.93 -18.83 30.07
C GLU A 785 -84.32 -20.32 30.18
N GLU A 786 -84.63 -20.77 31.41
CA GLU A 786 -84.96 -22.18 31.66
C GLU A 786 -86.22 -22.63 30.88
N GLU A 787 -87.20 -21.74 30.70
CA GLU A 787 -88.44 -22.03 29.97
C GLU A 787 -88.22 -22.18 28.46
N GLU A 788 -87.34 -21.37 27.85
CA GLU A 788 -87.00 -21.45 26.42
C GLU A 788 -86.34 -22.80 26.07
N VAL A 789 -85.40 -23.23 26.92
CA VAL A 789 -84.71 -24.51 26.75
C VAL A 789 -85.67 -25.67 27.03
N ALA A 790 -86.56 -25.56 28.02
CA ALA A 790 -87.58 -26.55 28.30
C ALA A 790 -88.56 -26.73 27.12
N HIS A 791 -88.97 -25.64 26.48
CA HIS A 791 -89.80 -25.66 25.27
C HIS A 791 -89.06 -26.32 24.09
N LEU A 792 -87.78 -25.99 23.87
CA LEU A 792 -86.97 -26.66 22.86
C LEU A 792 -86.89 -28.17 23.12
N ILE A 793 -86.60 -28.59 24.35
CA ILE A 793 -86.54 -30.01 24.72
C ILE A 793 -87.87 -30.71 24.44
N SER A 794 -89.01 -30.09 24.77
CA SER A 794 -90.33 -30.68 24.50
C SER A 794 -90.62 -30.89 23.00
N ARG A 795 -90.10 -30.03 22.13
CA ARG A 795 -90.21 -30.18 20.67
C ARG A 795 -89.31 -31.28 20.11
N LEU A 796 -88.18 -31.53 20.78
CA LEU A 796 -87.19 -32.54 20.41
C LEU A 796 -87.42 -33.91 21.05
N GLU A 797 -88.48 -34.09 21.85
CA GLU A 797 -88.80 -35.38 22.50
C GLU A 797 -89.12 -36.49 21.49
N ASP A 798 -89.64 -36.12 20.31
CA ASP A 798 -89.97 -37.05 19.22
C ASP A 798 -88.80 -37.28 18.23
N CYS A 799 -87.65 -36.61 18.42
CA CYS A 799 -86.49 -36.75 17.54
C CYS A 799 -85.74 -38.09 17.77
N SER A 800 -85.12 -38.60 16.71
CA SER A 800 -84.45 -39.92 16.69
C SER A 800 -83.17 -40.00 17.54
N ASP A 801 -82.56 -38.87 17.92
CA ASP A 801 -81.32 -38.81 18.70
C ASP A 801 -81.59 -38.48 20.18
N GLY A 802 -81.98 -39.51 20.95
CA GLY A 802 -82.26 -39.36 22.38
C GLY A 802 -81.06 -38.89 23.23
N VAL A 803 -79.82 -39.15 22.78
CA VAL A 803 -78.59 -38.72 23.48
C VAL A 803 -78.38 -37.21 23.33
N PHE A 804 -78.76 -36.62 22.21
CA PHE A 804 -78.73 -35.18 22.00
C PHE A 804 -79.68 -34.43 22.96
N THR A 805 -80.93 -34.88 23.07
CA THR A 805 -81.93 -34.29 23.97
C THR A 805 -81.49 -34.38 25.44
N ILE A 806 -80.88 -35.49 25.84
CA ILE A 806 -80.28 -35.65 27.17
C ILE A 806 -79.11 -34.67 27.37
N THR A 807 -78.26 -34.50 26.37
CA THR A 807 -77.13 -33.56 26.42
C THR A 807 -77.60 -32.12 26.63
N LEU A 808 -78.69 -31.71 25.98
CA LEU A 808 -79.33 -30.41 26.18
C LEU A 808 -79.91 -30.22 27.58
N CYS A 809 -80.35 -31.30 28.24
CA CYS A 809 -80.82 -31.24 29.61
C CYS A 809 -79.68 -31.03 30.62
N LEU A 810 -78.49 -31.60 30.36
CA LEU A 810 -77.38 -31.68 31.34
C LEU A 810 -76.28 -30.63 31.19
N ILE A 811 -76.17 -29.99 30.02
CA ILE A 811 -75.19 -28.92 29.79
C ILE A 811 -75.54 -27.64 30.57
N PRO A 812 -76.75 -27.09 30.47
CA PRO A 812 -77.15 -25.90 31.26
C PRO A 812 -77.21 -26.22 32.75
N GLU A 813 -77.04 -25.24 33.64
CA GLU A 813 -77.08 -25.43 35.10
C GLU A 813 -78.52 -25.34 35.67
N PHE A 814 -79.48 -25.97 35.00
CA PHE A 814 -80.89 -25.96 35.39
C PHE A 814 -81.29 -27.28 36.10
N LYS A 815 -81.46 -27.23 37.42
CA LYS A 815 -81.75 -28.41 38.25
C LYS A 815 -83.01 -29.18 37.82
N ARG A 816 -84.06 -28.50 37.34
CA ARG A 816 -85.29 -29.17 36.88
C ARG A 816 -85.05 -29.95 35.58
N LEU A 817 -84.25 -29.40 34.67
CA LEU A 817 -83.86 -30.08 33.44
C LEU A 817 -82.88 -31.23 33.71
N HIS A 818 -82.00 -31.12 34.72
CA HIS A 818 -81.14 -32.23 35.16
C HIS A 818 -81.95 -33.46 35.54
N LEU A 819 -83.01 -33.30 36.34
CA LEU A 819 -83.92 -34.39 36.71
C LEU A 819 -84.64 -34.99 35.49
N LYS A 820 -85.06 -34.15 34.54
CA LYS A 820 -85.66 -34.60 33.27
C LYS A 820 -84.65 -35.38 32.42
N GLY A 821 -83.41 -34.91 32.33
CA GLY A 821 -82.29 -35.58 31.66
C GLY A 821 -81.95 -36.93 32.29
N ALA A 822 -81.95 -37.02 33.63
CA ALA A 822 -81.79 -38.28 34.36
C ALA A 822 -82.91 -39.27 34.03
N HIS A 823 -84.16 -38.81 33.97
CA HIS A 823 -85.30 -39.65 33.60
C HIS A 823 -85.20 -40.19 32.17
N LEU A 824 -84.73 -39.37 31.22
CA LEU A 824 -84.48 -39.80 29.84
C LEU A 824 -83.29 -40.77 29.74
N LEU A 825 -82.21 -40.54 30.49
CA LEU A 825 -81.07 -41.46 30.59
C LEU A 825 -81.47 -42.85 31.06
N ARG A 826 -82.39 -42.95 32.05
CA ARG A 826 -82.86 -44.26 32.54
C ARG A 826 -83.58 -45.10 31.49
N LYS A 827 -84.12 -44.47 30.44
CA LYS A 827 -84.87 -45.14 29.36
C LYS A 827 -83.99 -45.60 28.19
N LEU A 828 -82.72 -45.21 28.14
CA LEU A 828 -81.81 -45.58 27.05
C LEU A 828 -81.38 -47.06 27.14
N PRO A 829 -81.28 -47.79 26.02
CA PRO A 829 -80.79 -49.17 26.02
C PRO A 829 -79.29 -49.24 26.34
N SER A 830 -78.83 -50.38 26.86
CA SER A 830 -77.44 -50.59 27.28
C SER A 830 -76.38 -50.42 26.19
N GLU A 831 -76.78 -50.58 24.92
CA GLU A 831 -75.89 -50.50 23.74
C GLU A 831 -75.67 -49.06 23.23
N THR A 832 -76.35 -48.06 23.80
CA THR A 832 -76.21 -46.66 23.35
C THR A 832 -74.80 -46.12 23.64
N LEU A 833 -74.17 -45.53 22.63
CA LEU A 833 -72.85 -44.90 22.76
C LEU A 833 -72.96 -43.58 23.54
N ILE A 834 -72.21 -43.47 24.63
CA ILE A 834 -72.11 -42.26 25.45
C ILE A 834 -70.70 -41.67 25.35
N SER A 835 -70.62 -40.36 25.14
CA SER A 835 -69.35 -39.63 25.12
C SER A 835 -68.75 -39.47 26.52
N LYS A 836 -67.42 -39.34 26.59
CA LYS A 836 -66.69 -39.12 27.86
C LYS A 836 -67.16 -37.85 28.57
N GLU A 837 -67.48 -36.82 27.81
CA GLU A 837 -67.90 -35.52 28.31
C GLU A 837 -69.32 -35.55 28.89
N LEU A 838 -70.23 -36.33 28.28
CA LEU A 838 -71.59 -36.51 28.81
C LEU A 838 -71.56 -37.32 30.11
N ALA A 839 -70.78 -38.40 30.15
CA ALA A 839 -70.59 -39.20 31.36
C ALA A 839 -70.00 -38.36 32.50
N ARG A 840 -69.02 -37.50 32.20
CA ARG A 840 -68.47 -36.52 33.15
C ARG A 840 -69.54 -35.57 33.70
N ARG A 841 -70.42 -35.03 32.84
CA ARG A 841 -71.50 -34.12 33.29
C ARG A 841 -72.51 -34.78 34.21
N VAL A 842 -72.80 -36.08 34.02
CA VAL A 842 -73.66 -36.84 34.93
C VAL A 842 -73.07 -36.87 36.35
N VAL A 843 -71.75 -37.01 36.49
CA VAL A 843 -71.06 -36.94 37.79
C VAL A 843 -71.03 -35.50 38.31
N GLU A 844 -70.74 -34.51 37.48
CA GLU A 844 -70.72 -33.10 37.91
C GLU A 844 -72.10 -32.57 38.35
N THR A 845 -73.19 -33.19 37.89
CA THR A 845 -74.58 -32.85 38.26
C THR A 845 -75.14 -33.71 39.41
N GLU A 846 -74.31 -34.56 40.01
CA GLU A 846 -74.67 -35.45 41.13
C GLU A 846 -75.77 -36.49 40.82
N LEU A 847 -75.93 -36.85 39.55
CA LEU A 847 -76.99 -37.77 39.09
C LEU A 847 -76.54 -39.24 39.00
N LEU A 848 -75.28 -39.56 39.26
CA LEU A 848 -74.74 -40.91 39.04
C LEU A 848 -75.43 -41.98 39.92
N GLY A 849 -75.68 -41.65 41.19
CA GLY A 849 -76.34 -42.56 42.14
C GLY A 849 -77.77 -42.92 41.73
N GLU A 850 -78.45 -42.02 41.04
CA GLU A 850 -79.81 -42.21 40.52
C GLU A 850 -79.88 -43.11 39.28
N LEU A 851 -78.74 -43.36 38.63
CA LEU A 851 -78.67 -44.12 37.38
C LEU A 851 -78.20 -45.56 37.60
N VAL A 852 -77.80 -45.97 38.80
CA VAL A 852 -77.22 -47.31 39.06
C VAL A 852 -78.12 -48.46 38.61
N GLN A 853 -79.44 -48.32 38.79
CA GLN A 853 -80.41 -49.34 38.37
C GLN A 853 -80.83 -49.23 36.89
N SER A 854 -80.24 -48.32 36.13
CA SER A 854 -80.57 -48.12 34.72
C SER A 854 -79.77 -49.05 33.80
N PRO A 855 -80.35 -49.49 32.67
CA PRO A 855 -79.67 -50.33 31.69
C PRO A 855 -78.41 -49.68 31.07
N ILE A 856 -78.31 -48.35 31.10
CA ILE A 856 -77.18 -47.61 30.52
C ILE A 856 -76.00 -47.46 31.49
N PHE A 857 -76.19 -47.73 32.79
CA PHE A 857 -75.17 -47.55 33.82
C PHE A 857 -73.85 -48.29 33.58
N PRO A 858 -73.84 -49.56 33.12
CA PRO A 858 -72.59 -50.27 32.84
C PRO A 858 -71.73 -49.54 31.80
N ARG A 859 -72.36 -48.91 30.81
CA ARG A 859 -71.66 -48.17 29.77
C ARG A 859 -71.11 -46.84 30.29
N ILE A 860 -71.89 -46.11 31.10
CA ILE A 860 -71.41 -44.89 31.79
C ILE A 860 -70.22 -45.23 32.70
N LYS A 861 -70.31 -46.36 33.42
CA LYS A 861 -69.24 -46.85 34.30
C LYS A 861 -67.95 -47.11 33.53
N GLU A 862 -68.01 -47.84 32.42
CA GLU A 862 -66.84 -48.14 31.57
C GLU A 862 -66.15 -46.86 31.07
N VAL A 863 -66.94 -45.88 30.63
CA VAL A 863 -66.44 -44.60 30.12
C VAL A 863 -65.78 -43.77 31.23
N LEU A 864 -66.37 -43.75 32.43
CA LEU A 864 -65.84 -43.01 33.59
C LEU A 864 -64.58 -43.64 34.17
N LEU A 865 -64.42 -44.97 34.15
CA LEU A 865 -63.21 -45.63 34.66
C LEU A 865 -61.95 -45.27 33.85
N GLN A 866 -62.13 -44.82 32.60
CA GLN A 866 -61.05 -44.33 31.73
C GLN A 866 -60.88 -42.79 31.79
N SER A 867 -61.47 -42.13 32.79
CA SER A 867 -61.44 -40.66 32.94
C SER A 867 -60.40 -40.22 33.99
N SER A 868 -60.40 -38.95 34.41
CA SER A 868 -59.39 -38.41 35.34
C SER A 868 -59.62 -38.85 36.79
N LYS A 869 -58.54 -38.94 37.57
CA LYS A 869 -58.57 -39.28 39.01
C LYS A 869 -59.68 -38.57 39.79
N ASP A 870 -59.77 -37.24 39.68
CA ASP A 870 -60.77 -36.43 40.38
C ASP A 870 -62.23 -36.81 40.06
N LEU A 871 -62.50 -37.30 38.84
CA LEU A 871 -63.83 -37.72 38.43
C LEU A 871 -64.17 -39.11 38.97
N CYS A 872 -63.20 -40.02 39.01
CA CYS A 872 -63.35 -41.33 39.64
C CYS A 872 -63.60 -41.20 41.15
N GLU A 873 -62.93 -40.28 41.84
CA GLU A 873 -63.15 -40.00 43.27
C GLU A 873 -64.57 -39.47 43.52
N ARG A 874 -65.02 -38.46 42.75
CA ARG A 874 -66.39 -37.93 42.85
C ARG A 874 -67.46 -38.97 42.51
N ALA A 875 -67.21 -39.81 41.51
CA ALA A 875 -68.11 -40.91 41.16
C ALA A 875 -68.21 -41.94 42.28
N ALA A 876 -67.09 -42.30 42.93
CA ALA A 876 -67.08 -43.19 44.08
C ALA A 876 -67.88 -42.61 45.25
N ASP A 877 -67.71 -41.33 45.57
CA ASP A 877 -68.45 -40.65 46.65
C ASP A 877 -69.97 -40.67 46.41
N GLN A 878 -70.41 -40.42 45.18
CA GLN A 878 -71.83 -40.47 44.81
C GLN A 878 -72.41 -41.90 44.87
N LEU A 879 -71.62 -42.92 44.52
CA LEU A 879 -72.04 -44.32 44.60
C LEU A 879 -72.10 -44.82 46.05
N ILE A 880 -71.19 -44.35 46.92
CA ILE A 880 -71.24 -44.59 48.37
C ILE A 880 -72.53 -43.97 48.95
N ALA A 881 -72.84 -42.72 48.57
CA ALA A 881 -74.07 -42.06 48.99
C ALA A 881 -75.35 -42.80 48.51
N ALA A 882 -75.27 -43.52 47.39
CA ALA A 882 -76.34 -44.36 46.85
C ALA A 882 -76.33 -45.81 47.35
N ASN A 883 -75.52 -46.16 48.38
CA ASN A 883 -75.34 -47.51 48.92
C ASN A 883 -74.84 -48.58 47.91
N CYS A 884 -74.14 -48.17 46.85
CA CYS A 884 -73.59 -49.06 45.82
C CYS A 884 -72.08 -49.27 46.04
N THR A 885 -71.74 -49.98 47.12
CA THR A 885 -70.36 -50.09 47.62
C THR A 885 -69.41 -50.83 46.68
N ASP A 886 -69.89 -51.87 46.00
CA ASP A 886 -69.05 -52.69 45.12
C ASP A 886 -68.55 -51.89 43.90
N ASP A 887 -69.43 -51.09 43.30
CA ASP A 887 -69.06 -50.21 42.19
C ASP A 887 -68.17 -49.04 42.64
N ALA A 888 -68.40 -48.51 43.84
CA ALA A 888 -67.58 -47.45 44.41
C ALA A 888 -66.11 -47.88 44.64
N ILE A 889 -65.89 -49.12 45.11
CA ILE A 889 -64.55 -49.68 45.30
C ILE A 889 -63.80 -49.77 43.96
N VAL A 890 -64.49 -50.13 42.87
CA VAL A 890 -63.88 -50.19 41.53
C VAL A 890 -63.40 -48.82 41.06
N PHE A 891 -64.16 -47.75 41.32
CA PHE A 891 -63.73 -46.39 41.00
C PHE A 891 -62.59 -45.87 41.88
N GLN A 892 -62.55 -46.23 43.18
CA GLN A 892 -61.44 -45.91 44.07
C GLN A 892 -60.14 -46.60 43.65
N GLN A 893 -60.22 -47.87 43.22
CA GLN A 893 -59.05 -48.58 42.68
C GLN A 893 -58.57 -47.91 41.38
N ALA A 894 -59.49 -47.56 40.47
CA ALA A 894 -59.14 -46.87 39.24
C ALA A 894 -58.49 -45.50 39.50
N SER A 895 -58.95 -44.73 40.50
CA SER A 895 -58.37 -43.42 40.84
C SER A 895 -56.93 -43.54 41.36
N THR A 896 -56.61 -44.61 42.12
CA THR A 896 -55.24 -44.88 42.58
C THR A 896 -54.27 -45.31 41.47
N CYS A 897 -54.77 -45.96 40.41
CA CYS A 897 -53.95 -46.35 39.26
C CYS A 897 -53.66 -45.21 38.28
N LEU A 898 -54.45 -44.12 38.33
CA LEU A 898 -54.34 -42.96 37.45
C LEU A 898 -53.49 -41.81 38.04
N SER A 899 -52.99 -41.95 39.28
CA SER A 899 -52.01 -41.06 39.92
C SER A 899 -50.58 -41.50 39.64
#